data_AF-A0AAD6E2I0-F1
#
_entry.id   AF-A0AAD6E2I0-F1
#
_cell.length_a   1.000
_cell.length_b   1.000
_cell.length_c   1.000
_cell.angle_alpha   90.00
_cell.angle_beta   90.00
_cell.angle_gamma   90.00
#
_symmetry.space_group_name_H-M   'P 1'
#
loop_
_entity.id
_entity.type
_entity.pdbx_description
1 polymer ?
#
loop_
_entity_poly.entity_id
_entity_poly.type
_entity_poly.pdbx_seq_one_letter_code
_entity_poly.pdbx_strand_id
1 'polypeptide(L)'
;MDWLHIYIAGVAFLVFALVGLVLLISFQQVKVDLDNGVFTYLKFIWASFLKPHDKQAEGQQDALESFYKTQASVYDATRRRLLRGREDMLGLVAAQLKHKVENKEIQSGKAVWVDIGGGTGYNIEAMSSFVPVDKFFDHIYLVDLSPSLCDVARQRFQRLGWKNVTVLCQDARSFRLPEKHVDPRSTDVATDRADMITMSYSLSMIPDYYSVVDSLTSRLKPTGLLGVCDFYVQSIVDVSSRNYIGGAFNRHVNWLGRVFWRAWFDFDRVNLEAARRDYLEYKFGTVISASERNYLLGGIPYYIFVGCPKELASTRSSQATIEKLDASFTESPYLRPASHQSEIDKAVQKSTSEIRSKAYESAVINLGANLPLPCAFYQNHHYRIHYNDMLPKHTQFQNEYIYAFTWEDPRVDHRLLNIGQDDVILAITSAGDNILDYLQKNPRRVHAVDLNPNQNHLLELKVASYCALGHRDMWKIFGEGKHSQFRELLISKLSPHLSSQAFQYWLEHTHVFTSTSGHGLYETGGSRHAIRMVRWLFNVFGLQGEVTRMCEAQSLEEQRAIWPRIRRVLLSKPLNWAIVSTEWFAWKAAGVPRNQRNMIVDDYFRRNGLTADMKQGKDISGQSIWEYVVDTLDPVVKDTMISNDNYFYYLCMQGKFSRRCHPTYLSPQAHVKLSTPGAFDGLRIHTDEINEVINRITPGTLTIAVVMDSMDWFDPTEDAAAAQARRLNHALKKGGRILLRSASIDPWYIKHFEENGFTARRVGARFPGTCIDRVNMYASTWICTKNEDIIRPSNGRTISALSLSDNIVGAKRSTSVEDLQL
;
A
#
# COMPACT_ATOMS: atom_id res chain seq x y z
N MET A 1 6.54 44.92 -43.62
CA MET A 1 7.62 43.94 -43.36
C MET A 1 6.97 42.75 -42.71
N ASP A 2 6.97 41.60 -43.39
CA ASP A 2 6.34 40.38 -42.88
C ASP A 2 7.12 39.82 -41.69
N TRP A 3 6.41 39.64 -40.58
CA TRP A 3 6.92 39.03 -39.34
C TRP A 3 7.59 37.66 -39.56
N LEU A 4 7.21 36.96 -40.64
CA LEU A 4 7.80 35.70 -41.05
C LEU A 4 9.29 35.85 -41.42
N HIS A 5 9.68 36.95 -42.07
CA HIS A 5 11.07 37.17 -42.51
C HIS A 5 11.97 37.55 -41.33
N ILE A 6 11.42 38.27 -40.34
CA ILE A 6 12.12 38.60 -39.09
C ILE A 6 12.34 37.33 -38.25
N TYR A 7 11.34 36.44 -38.21
CA TYR A 7 11.46 35.16 -37.49
C TYR A 7 12.49 34.23 -38.15
N ILE A 8 12.46 34.10 -39.47
CA ILE A 8 13.45 33.30 -40.22
C ILE A 8 14.86 33.86 -40.04
N ALA A 9 15.03 35.19 -40.09
CA ALA A 9 16.32 35.83 -39.85
C ALA A 9 16.82 35.62 -38.41
N GLY A 10 15.93 35.68 -37.42
CA GLY A 10 16.27 35.42 -36.01
C GLY A 10 16.70 33.97 -35.76
N VAL A 11 15.99 33.00 -36.36
CA VAL A 11 16.35 31.58 -36.27
C VAL A 11 17.67 31.30 -37.01
N ALA A 12 17.85 31.87 -38.20
CA ALA A 12 19.11 31.74 -38.94
C ALA A 12 20.30 32.32 -38.17
N PHE A 13 20.13 33.49 -37.55
CA PHE A 13 21.17 34.09 -36.72
C PHE A 13 21.54 33.22 -35.50
N LEU A 14 20.55 32.64 -34.83
CA LEU A 14 20.79 31.71 -33.71
C LEU A 14 21.53 30.44 -34.17
N VAL A 15 21.19 29.90 -35.34
CA VAL A 15 21.88 28.73 -35.91
C VAL A 15 23.33 29.09 -36.29
N PHE A 16 23.57 30.24 -36.92
CA PHE A 16 24.92 30.69 -37.25
C PHE A 16 25.76 31.02 -36.01
N ALA A 17 25.15 31.60 -34.97
CA ALA A 17 25.82 31.85 -33.70
C ALA A 17 26.20 30.54 -32.98
N LEU A 18 25.31 29.53 -33.02
CA LEU A 18 25.58 28.21 -32.45
C LEU A 18 26.70 27.47 -33.22
N VAL A 19 26.66 27.50 -34.56
CA VAL A 19 27.72 26.91 -35.41
C VAL A 19 29.04 27.64 -35.19
N GLY A 20 29.03 28.97 -35.08
CA GLY A 20 30.21 29.78 -34.77
C GLY A 20 30.81 29.43 -33.42
N LEU A 21 29.98 29.25 -32.38
CA LEU A 21 30.42 28.84 -31.05
C LEU A 21 31.05 27.44 -31.06
N VAL A 22 30.45 26.49 -31.77
CA VAL A 22 30.96 25.11 -31.90
C VAL A 22 32.30 25.09 -32.65
N LEU A 23 32.46 25.88 -33.71
CA LEU A 23 33.73 26.02 -34.42
C LEU A 23 34.80 26.68 -33.53
N LEU A 24 34.45 27.71 -32.75
CA LEU A 24 35.38 28.40 -31.85
C LEU A 24 35.89 27.48 -30.73
N ILE A 25 35.03 26.61 -30.21
CA ILE A 25 35.40 25.55 -29.25
C ILE A 25 36.26 24.47 -29.93
N SER A 26 35.98 24.15 -31.19
CA SER A 26 36.75 23.14 -31.96
C SER A 26 38.16 23.61 -32.35
N PHE A 27 38.42 24.92 -32.43
CA PHE A 27 39.74 25.48 -32.76
C PHE A 27 40.64 25.74 -31.55
N GLN A 28 40.11 25.73 -30.34
CA GLN A 28 40.93 25.79 -29.13
C GLN A 28 41.40 24.37 -28.77
N GLN A 29 42.69 24.08 -29.02
CA GLN A 29 43.38 22.91 -28.50
C GLN A 29 43.52 23.00 -26.97
N VAL A 30 42.41 22.88 -26.25
CA VAL A 30 42.43 22.68 -24.80
C VAL A 30 42.71 21.19 -24.59
N LYS A 31 43.87 20.87 -24.01
CA LYS A 31 44.11 19.56 -23.40
C LYS A 31 43.13 19.41 -22.24
N VAL A 32 41.95 18.85 -22.51
CA VAL A 32 40.95 18.54 -21.50
C VAL A 32 41.16 17.11 -21.04
N ASP A 33 41.30 16.95 -19.73
CA ASP A 33 41.37 15.67 -19.03
C ASP A 33 40.11 14.83 -19.36
N LEU A 34 40.34 13.63 -19.92
CA LEU A 34 39.35 12.84 -20.68
C LEU A 34 38.29 12.12 -19.82
N ASP A 35 38.36 12.27 -18.50
CA ASP A 35 37.51 11.60 -17.51
C ASP A 35 36.48 12.53 -16.83
N ASN A 36 36.22 13.71 -17.39
CA ASN A 36 35.18 14.62 -16.87
C ASN A 36 33.78 14.36 -17.48
N GLY A 37 32.75 14.51 -16.63
CA GLY A 37 31.38 14.07 -16.86
C GLY A 37 30.69 14.61 -18.13
N VAL A 38 31.06 15.79 -18.65
CA VAL A 38 30.47 16.32 -19.90
C VAL A 38 30.91 15.50 -21.12
N PHE A 39 32.18 15.06 -21.16
CA PHE A 39 32.72 14.28 -22.27
C PHE A 39 32.14 12.86 -22.31
N THR A 40 31.79 12.32 -21.15
CA THR A 40 31.01 11.08 -21.00
C THR A 40 29.66 11.18 -21.71
N TYR A 41 28.94 12.28 -21.50
CA TYR A 41 27.64 12.51 -22.16
C TYR A 41 27.77 12.77 -23.65
N LEU A 42 28.81 13.51 -24.07
CA LEU A 42 29.09 13.71 -25.50
C LEU A 42 29.46 12.42 -26.21
N LYS A 43 30.23 11.51 -25.58
CA LYS A 43 30.50 10.17 -26.11
C LYS A 43 29.23 9.33 -26.20
N PHE A 44 28.38 9.37 -25.17
CA PHE A 44 27.07 8.68 -25.19
C PHE A 44 26.19 9.22 -26.33
N ILE A 45 26.04 10.55 -26.44
CA ILE A 45 25.24 11.18 -27.49
C ILE A 45 25.82 10.87 -28.88
N TRP A 46 27.13 10.95 -29.05
CA TRP A 46 27.77 10.62 -30.31
C TRP A 46 27.54 9.15 -30.69
N ALA A 47 27.71 8.23 -29.75
CA ALA A 47 27.53 6.81 -30.00
C ALA A 47 26.06 6.38 -30.20
N SER A 48 25.09 7.05 -29.54
CA SER A 48 23.66 6.76 -29.68
C SER A 48 22.98 7.50 -30.84
N PHE A 49 23.40 8.72 -31.19
CA PHE A 49 22.65 9.58 -32.14
C PHE A 49 23.43 10.02 -33.39
N LEU A 50 24.77 10.02 -33.37
CA LEU A 50 25.57 10.62 -34.46
C LEU A 50 26.48 9.63 -35.19
N LYS A 51 26.89 8.53 -34.54
CA LYS A 51 27.78 7.53 -35.13
C LYS A 51 27.02 6.79 -36.24
N PRO A 52 27.45 6.86 -37.52
CA PRO A 52 26.84 6.09 -38.58
C PRO A 52 27.01 4.60 -38.29
N HIS A 53 25.91 3.86 -38.37
CA HIS A 53 25.91 2.43 -38.10
C HIS A 53 26.73 1.68 -39.15
N ASP A 54 27.56 0.75 -38.71
CA ASP A 54 28.37 -0.06 -39.60
C ASP A 54 27.45 -1.01 -40.38
N LYS A 55 27.36 -0.82 -41.70
CA LYS A 55 26.46 -1.58 -42.58
C LYS A 55 26.90 -3.05 -42.76
N GLN A 56 28.04 -3.44 -42.20
CA GLN A 56 28.64 -4.78 -42.30
C GLN A 56 28.43 -5.67 -41.06
N ALA A 57 27.66 -5.24 -40.04
CA ALA A 57 27.41 -6.07 -38.86
C ALA A 57 26.48 -7.26 -39.18
N GLU A 58 27.03 -8.48 -39.22
CA GLU A 58 26.26 -9.72 -39.41
C GLU A 58 25.73 -10.22 -38.05
N GLY A 59 24.57 -9.69 -37.65
CA GLY A 59 23.80 -10.21 -36.51
C GLY A 59 23.74 -9.31 -35.28
N GLN A 60 23.01 -9.77 -34.26
CA GLN A 60 22.70 -8.97 -33.06
C GLN A 60 23.94 -8.72 -32.18
N GLN A 61 24.85 -9.69 -32.08
CA GLN A 61 26.06 -9.59 -31.25
C GLN A 61 27.01 -8.50 -31.79
N ASP A 62 27.25 -8.47 -33.10
CA ASP A 62 28.11 -7.46 -33.74
C ASP A 62 27.54 -6.03 -33.62
N ALA A 63 26.21 -5.91 -33.71
CA ALA A 63 25.51 -4.64 -33.51
C ALA A 63 25.66 -4.14 -32.05
N LEU A 64 25.48 -5.01 -31.06
CA LEU A 64 25.66 -4.67 -29.64
C LEU A 64 27.13 -4.38 -29.31
N GLU A 65 28.06 -5.15 -29.86
CA GLU A 65 29.50 -4.97 -29.64
C GLU A 65 30.00 -3.65 -30.25
N SER A 66 29.57 -3.29 -31.46
CA SER A 66 29.91 -2.01 -32.10
C SER A 66 29.39 -0.81 -31.31
N PHE A 67 28.26 -0.96 -30.62
CA PHE A 67 27.68 0.05 -29.73
C PHE A 67 28.45 0.12 -28.39
N TYR A 68 28.63 -1.00 -27.70
CA TYR A 68 29.19 -1.05 -26.35
C TYR A 68 30.71 -0.90 -26.28
N LYS A 69 31.47 -1.32 -27.30
CA LYS A 69 32.92 -1.14 -27.32
C LYS A 69 33.34 0.32 -27.15
N THR A 70 32.57 1.25 -27.73
CA THR A 70 32.79 2.71 -27.59
C THR A 70 32.37 3.29 -26.23
N GLN A 71 31.55 2.58 -25.46
CA GLN A 71 30.95 3.05 -24.21
C GLN A 71 31.40 2.25 -22.97
N ALA A 72 32.15 1.14 -23.13
CA ALA A 72 32.46 0.19 -22.07
C ALA A 72 33.09 0.83 -20.82
N SER A 73 33.97 1.82 -21.00
CA SER A 73 34.63 2.53 -19.89
C SER A 73 33.70 3.48 -19.12
N VAL A 74 32.56 3.86 -19.69
CA VAL A 74 31.62 4.84 -19.12
C VAL A 74 30.21 4.31 -18.95
N TYR A 75 30.05 3.02 -19.18
CA TYR A 75 28.78 2.30 -19.18
C TYR A 75 28.05 2.46 -17.84
N ASP A 76 28.74 2.27 -16.71
CA ASP A 76 28.12 2.29 -15.39
C ASP A 76 27.58 3.68 -15.01
N ALA A 77 28.36 4.73 -15.27
CA ALA A 77 28.00 6.10 -14.91
C ALA A 77 26.77 6.61 -15.69
N THR A 78 26.68 6.23 -16.97
CA THR A 78 25.54 6.60 -17.83
C THR A 78 24.30 5.74 -17.52
N ARG A 79 24.46 4.42 -17.37
CA ARG A 79 23.32 3.50 -17.14
C ARG A 79 22.69 3.62 -15.76
N ARG A 80 23.48 3.90 -14.72
CA ARG A 80 22.95 4.14 -13.35
C ARG A 80 21.98 5.32 -13.30
N ARG A 81 22.27 6.39 -14.08
CA ARG A 81 21.40 7.57 -14.16
C ARG A 81 20.19 7.35 -15.07
N LEU A 82 20.27 6.39 -16.01
CA LEU A 82 19.21 6.04 -16.94
C LEU A 82 18.14 5.14 -16.30
N LEU A 83 18.53 4.01 -15.70
CA LEU A 83 17.63 3.07 -15.02
C LEU A 83 17.84 3.11 -13.50
N ARG A 84 17.03 3.93 -12.81
CA ARG A 84 17.16 4.16 -11.37
C ARG A 84 16.70 3.00 -10.48
N GLY A 85 15.85 2.10 -10.98
CA GLY A 85 15.30 0.99 -10.21
C GLY A 85 16.21 -0.22 -10.01
N ARG A 86 17.41 -0.22 -10.60
CA ARG A 86 18.33 -1.37 -10.57
C ARG A 86 18.77 -1.71 -9.13
N GLU A 87 19.23 -0.72 -8.37
CA GLU A 87 19.67 -0.93 -6.99
C GLU A 87 18.49 -1.28 -6.06
N ASP A 88 17.32 -0.69 -6.29
CA ASP A 88 16.10 -1.04 -5.57
C ASP A 88 15.72 -2.51 -5.81
N MET A 89 15.74 -2.98 -7.05
CA MET A 89 15.47 -4.38 -7.39
C MET A 89 16.41 -5.32 -6.64
N LEU A 90 17.71 -5.03 -6.62
CA LEU A 90 18.69 -5.83 -5.87
C LEU A 90 18.40 -5.81 -4.36
N GLY A 91 18.04 -4.66 -3.81
CA GLY A 91 17.67 -4.53 -2.39
C GLY A 91 16.40 -5.33 -2.04
N LEU A 92 15.40 -5.32 -2.91
CA LEU A 92 14.15 -6.09 -2.73
C LEU A 92 14.40 -7.60 -2.78
N VAL A 93 15.16 -8.07 -3.78
CA VAL A 93 15.50 -9.50 -3.87
C VAL A 93 16.37 -9.92 -2.69
N ALA A 94 17.35 -9.10 -2.29
CA ALA A 94 18.18 -9.38 -1.13
C ALA A 94 17.36 -9.46 0.17
N ALA A 95 16.39 -8.56 0.37
CA ALA A 95 15.49 -8.59 1.52
C ALA A 95 14.66 -9.90 1.55
N GLN A 96 14.13 -10.32 0.41
CA GLN A 96 13.40 -11.58 0.28
C GLN A 96 14.29 -12.81 0.53
N LEU A 97 15.52 -12.82 0.00
CA LEU A 97 16.47 -13.91 0.25
C LEU A 97 16.86 -14.00 1.73
N LYS A 98 17.10 -12.87 2.40
CA LYS A 98 17.36 -12.86 3.85
C LYS A 98 16.19 -13.45 4.63
N HIS A 99 14.97 -13.04 4.30
CA HIS A 99 13.76 -13.58 4.93
C HIS A 99 13.65 -15.10 4.76
N LYS A 100 13.93 -15.61 3.55
CA LYS A 100 13.96 -17.05 3.27
C LYS A 100 15.05 -17.80 4.04
N VAL A 101 16.23 -17.20 4.22
CA VAL A 101 17.31 -17.79 5.03
C VAL A 101 16.92 -17.82 6.51
N GLU A 102 16.32 -16.75 7.04
CA GLU A 102 15.83 -16.67 8.42
C GLU A 102 14.74 -17.72 8.71
N ASN A 103 13.84 -17.95 7.75
CA ASN A 103 12.80 -18.99 7.82
C ASN A 103 13.29 -20.40 7.46
N LYS A 104 14.59 -20.58 7.19
CA LYS A 104 15.21 -21.86 6.80
C LYS A 104 14.67 -22.47 5.50
N GLU A 105 14.12 -21.67 4.61
CA GLU A 105 13.74 -22.08 3.24
C GLU A 105 14.96 -22.21 2.32
N ILE A 106 16.00 -21.41 2.58
CA ILE A 106 17.27 -21.44 1.85
C ILE A 106 18.40 -21.65 2.86
N GLN A 107 19.32 -22.57 2.56
CA GLN A 107 20.51 -22.75 3.39
C GLN A 107 21.47 -21.57 3.19
N SER A 108 21.87 -20.93 4.29
CA SER A 108 22.84 -19.84 4.29
C SER A 108 24.14 -20.24 3.56
N GLY A 109 24.64 -19.36 2.69
CA GLY A 109 25.86 -19.58 1.91
C GLY A 109 25.73 -20.57 0.74
N LYS A 110 24.55 -21.13 0.50
CA LYS A 110 24.30 -22.09 -0.60
C LYS A 110 23.49 -21.54 -1.77
N ALA A 111 23.20 -20.24 -1.76
CA ALA A 111 22.38 -19.63 -2.80
C ALA A 111 23.16 -19.54 -4.13
N VAL A 112 22.53 -19.94 -5.23
CA VAL A 112 23.06 -19.77 -6.59
C VAL A 112 22.35 -18.62 -7.29
N TRP A 113 23.11 -17.68 -7.83
CA TRP A 113 22.59 -16.51 -8.55
C TRP A 113 23.00 -16.53 -10.03
N VAL A 114 22.04 -16.29 -10.93
CA VAL A 114 22.28 -16.02 -12.35
C VAL A 114 21.89 -14.58 -12.70
N ASP A 115 22.81 -13.78 -13.21
CA ASP A 115 22.55 -12.42 -13.72
C ASP A 115 22.58 -12.41 -15.24
N ILE A 116 21.41 -12.25 -15.88
CA ILE A 116 21.22 -12.32 -17.33
C ILE A 116 21.25 -10.92 -17.94
N GLY A 117 22.16 -10.72 -18.88
CA GLY A 117 22.54 -9.40 -19.39
C GLY A 117 23.28 -8.60 -18.32
N GLY A 118 24.20 -9.25 -17.58
CA GLY A 118 24.89 -8.64 -16.44
C GLY A 118 25.92 -7.57 -16.81
N GLY A 119 26.23 -7.41 -18.11
CA GLY A 119 27.11 -6.39 -18.64
C GLY A 119 28.47 -6.36 -17.95
N THR A 120 28.83 -5.19 -17.41
CA THR A 120 30.10 -4.93 -16.70
C THR A 120 30.22 -5.58 -15.32
N GLY A 121 29.22 -6.35 -14.89
CA GLY A 121 29.18 -6.95 -13.55
C GLY A 121 28.74 -6.00 -12.43
N TYR A 122 28.22 -4.82 -12.77
CA TYR A 122 27.81 -3.81 -11.78
C TYR A 122 26.77 -4.31 -10.78
N ASN A 123 25.78 -5.10 -11.20
CA ASN A 123 24.74 -5.61 -10.30
C ASN A 123 25.33 -6.46 -9.18
N ILE A 124 26.28 -7.33 -9.54
CA ILE A 124 26.97 -8.22 -8.61
C ILE A 124 27.80 -7.38 -7.62
N GLU A 125 28.49 -6.33 -8.09
CA GLU A 125 29.16 -5.37 -7.19
C GLU A 125 28.18 -4.65 -6.27
N ALA A 126 27.10 -4.08 -6.81
CA ALA A 126 26.12 -3.31 -6.06
C ALA A 126 25.39 -4.16 -4.99
N MET A 127 25.21 -5.46 -5.24
CA MET A 127 24.64 -6.41 -4.28
C MET A 127 25.39 -6.46 -2.95
N SER A 128 26.69 -6.12 -2.95
CA SER A 128 27.52 -6.02 -1.72
C SER A 128 26.99 -5.02 -0.69
N SER A 129 26.21 -4.04 -1.12
CA SER A 129 25.54 -3.08 -0.21
C SER A 129 24.41 -3.72 0.59
N PHE A 130 23.90 -4.87 0.16
CA PHE A 130 22.78 -5.57 0.79
C PHE A 130 23.20 -6.89 1.46
N VAL A 131 24.07 -7.67 0.82
CA VAL A 131 24.57 -8.95 1.36
C VAL A 131 26.06 -9.14 1.02
N PRO A 132 26.85 -9.84 1.87
CA PRO A 132 28.24 -10.16 1.55
C PRO A 132 28.31 -11.19 0.42
N VAL A 133 28.57 -10.73 -0.81
CA VAL A 133 28.46 -11.52 -2.05
C VAL A 133 29.34 -12.78 -2.04
N ASP A 134 30.54 -12.70 -1.49
CA ASP A 134 31.53 -13.78 -1.40
C ASP A 134 31.14 -14.89 -0.42
N LYS A 135 30.25 -14.59 0.54
CA LYS A 135 29.84 -15.52 1.61
C LYS A 135 28.38 -15.95 1.51
N PHE A 136 27.53 -15.10 0.94
CA PHE A 136 26.10 -15.33 0.85
C PHE A 136 25.75 -16.31 -0.28
N PHE A 137 26.48 -16.21 -1.40
CA PHE A 137 26.25 -17.04 -2.58
C PHE A 137 27.33 -18.13 -2.71
N ASP A 138 26.89 -19.36 -2.96
CA ASP A 138 27.78 -20.48 -3.33
C ASP A 138 28.47 -20.17 -4.65
N HIS A 139 27.68 -19.72 -5.62
CA HIS A 139 28.17 -19.39 -6.96
C HIS A 139 27.28 -18.37 -7.66
N ILE A 140 27.90 -17.54 -8.50
CA ILE A 140 27.24 -16.50 -9.27
C ILE A 140 27.65 -16.65 -10.75
N TYR A 141 26.65 -16.74 -11.63
CA TYR A 141 26.85 -16.80 -13.07
C TYR A 141 26.42 -15.48 -13.70
N LEU A 142 27.36 -14.74 -14.27
CA LEU A 142 27.06 -13.60 -15.13
C LEU A 142 26.99 -14.09 -16.57
N VAL A 143 25.87 -13.83 -17.25
CA VAL A 143 25.64 -14.18 -18.66
C VAL A 143 25.45 -12.90 -19.44
N ASP A 144 26.29 -12.65 -20.45
CA ASP A 144 26.16 -11.49 -21.34
C ASP A 144 26.60 -11.84 -22.76
N LEU A 145 26.07 -11.11 -23.75
CA LEU A 145 26.36 -11.35 -25.17
C LEU A 145 27.59 -10.56 -25.65
N SER A 146 27.98 -9.47 -24.97
CA SER A 146 29.11 -8.61 -25.37
C SER A 146 30.43 -9.07 -24.75
N PRO A 147 31.43 -9.45 -25.58
CA PRO A 147 32.78 -9.75 -25.10
C PRO A 147 33.42 -8.57 -24.35
N SER A 148 33.29 -7.34 -24.86
CA SER A 148 33.87 -6.15 -24.21
C SER A 148 33.33 -5.93 -22.80
N LEU A 149 32.02 -6.08 -22.60
CA LEU A 149 31.42 -5.94 -21.27
C LEU A 149 31.83 -7.08 -20.32
N CYS A 150 31.91 -8.31 -20.84
CA CYS A 150 32.39 -9.47 -20.11
C CYS A 150 33.83 -9.28 -19.61
N ASP A 151 34.72 -8.70 -20.42
CA ASP A 151 36.10 -8.44 -20.01
C ASP A 151 36.19 -7.41 -18.89
N VAL A 152 35.37 -6.35 -18.93
CA VAL A 152 35.23 -5.39 -17.82
C VAL A 152 34.73 -6.10 -16.56
N ALA A 153 33.75 -7.00 -16.67
CA ALA A 153 33.25 -7.77 -15.54
C ALA A 153 34.33 -8.67 -14.93
N ARG A 154 35.12 -9.38 -15.74
CA ARG A 154 36.24 -10.21 -15.26
C ARG A 154 37.26 -9.38 -14.50
N GLN A 155 37.67 -8.24 -15.06
CA GLN A 155 38.60 -7.31 -14.40
C GLN A 155 38.04 -6.78 -13.07
N ARG A 156 36.75 -6.44 -13.03
CA ARG A 156 36.05 -6.00 -11.82
C ARG A 156 36.08 -7.08 -10.74
N PHE A 157 35.71 -8.31 -11.05
CA PHE A 157 35.68 -9.39 -10.04
C PHE A 157 37.09 -9.82 -9.61
N GLN A 158 38.07 -9.77 -10.50
CA GLN A 158 39.48 -9.98 -10.14
C GLN A 158 39.96 -8.91 -9.16
N ARG A 159 39.63 -7.63 -9.40
CA ARG A 159 39.95 -6.50 -8.50
C ARG A 159 39.26 -6.64 -7.14
N LEU A 160 38.01 -7.10 -7.10
CA LEU A 160 37.25 -7.33 -5.87
C LEU A 160 37.66 -8.62 -5.14
N GLY A 161 38.45 -9.49 -5.79
CA GLY A 161 38.92 -10.76 -5.22
C GLY A 161 37.86 -11.86 -5.17
N TRP A 162 36.76 -11.74 -5.90
CA TRP A 162 35.66 -12.71 -5.88
C TRP A 162 35.96 -13.92 -6.77
N LYS A 163 35.97 -15.10 -6.15
CA LYS A 163 36.29 -16.39 -6.81
C LYS A 163 35.06 -17.24 -7.11
N ASN A 164 33.92 -16.89 -6.53
CA ASN A 164 32.63 -17.56 -6.70
C ASN A 164 31.81 -16.97 -7.86
N VAL A 165 32.44 -16.21 -8.78
CA VAL A 165 31.76 -15.58 -9.92
C VAL A 165 32.34 -16.10 -11.23
N THR A 166 31.47 -16.55 -12.13
CA THR A 166 31.83 -16.98 -13.49
C THR A 166 31.17 -16.08 -14.53
N VAL A 167 31.99 -15.51 -15.42
CA VAL A 167 31.54 -14.66 -16.53
C VAL A 167 31.47 -15.46 -17.82
N LEU A 168 30.25 -15.66 -18.32
CA LEU A 168 29.92 -16.42 -19.51
C LEU A 168 29.50 -15.47 -20.65
N CYS A 169 30.36 -15.33 -21.66
CA CYS A 169 30.07 -14.57 -22.86
C CYS A 169 29.29 -15.43 -23.85
N GLN A 170 27.96 -15.44 -23.75
CA GLN A 170 27.08 -16.28 -24.56
C GLN A 170 25.68 -15.69 -24.65
N ASP A 171 24.90 -16.20 -25.59
CA ASP A 171 23.48 -15.88 -25.72
C ASP A 171 22.67 -16.44 -24.53
N ALA A 172 21.79 -15.61 -23.94
CA ALA A 172 20.89 -16.02 -22.87
C ALA A 172 19.98 -17.21 -23.24
N ARG A 173 19.68 -17.38 -24.54
CA ARG A 173 18.88 -18.50 -25.06
C ARG A 173 19.60 -19.85 -24.92
N SER A 174 20.91 -19.87 -25.14
CA SER A 174 21.72 -21.09 -25.10
C SER A 174 22.21 -21.43 -23.69
N PHE A 175 22.27 -20.47 -22.76
CA PHE A 175 22.76 -20.70 -21.41
C PHE A 175 22.11 -21.89 -20.70
N ARG A 176 22.92 -22.74 -20.06
CA ARG A 176 22.51 -23.80 -19.14
C ARG A 176 23.40 -23.74 -17.90
N LEU A 177 22.84 -24.08 -16.73
CA LEU A 177 23.63 -24.20 -15.51
C LEU A 177 24.57 -25.40 -15.65
N PRO A 178 25.84 -25.31 -15.22
CA PRO A 178 26.76 -26.45 -15.25
C PRO A 178 26.26 -27.59 -14.36
N GLU A 179 26.27 -28.82 -14.89
CA GLU A 179 25.96 -30.02 -14.11
C GLU A 179 27.01 -30.18 -12.99
N LYS A 180 26.58 -30.24 -11.71
CA LYS A 180 27.49 -30.65 -10.63
C LYS A 180 27.70 -32.16 -10.76
N HIS A 181 28.96 -32.62 -10.73
CA HIS A 181 29.29 -34.05 -10.73
C HIS A 181 28.46 -34.77 -9.66
N VAL A 182 27.53 -35.62 -10.10
CA VAL A 182 26.71 -36.46 -9.23
C VAL A 182 27.64 -37.51 -8.61
N ASP A 183 27.86 -37.45 -7.30
CA ASP A 183 28.44 -38.57 -6.57
C ASP A 183 27.39 -39.70 -6.59
N PRO A 184 27.67 -40.87 -7.22
CA PRO A 184 26.71 -41.96 -7.33
C PRO A 184 26.27 -42.56 -5.98
N ARG A 185 26.84 -42.12 -4.86
CA ARG A 185 26.46 -42.53 -3.50
C ARG A 185 25.62 -41.49 -2.74
N SER A 186 25.41 -40.30 -3.29
CA SER A 186 24.60 -39.26 -2.64
C SER A 186 23.13 -39.38 -3.08
N THR A 187 22.21 -39.42 -2.12
CA THR A 187 20.75 -39.40 -2.37
C THR A 187 20.20 -37.99 -2.58
N ASP A 188 21.04 -36.97 -2.52
CA ASP A 188 20.66 -35.59 -2.82
C ASP A 188 20.64 -35.39 -4.33
N VAL A 189 19.43 -35.28 -4.88
CA VAL A 189 19.22 -34.78 -6.24
C VAL A 189 19.68 -33.33 -6.27
N ALA A 190 20.96 -33.10 -6.58
CA ALA A 190 21.52 -31.76 -6.77
C ALA A 190 20.69 -31.09 -7.88
N THR A 191 19.91 -30.07 -7.51
CA THR A 191 19.04 -29.39 -8.45
C THR A 191 19.87 -28.41 -9.28
N ASP A 192 19.90 -28.63 -10.61
CA ASP A 192 20.49 -27.75 -11.63
C ASP A 192 19.71 -26.42 -11.77
N ARG A 193 19.42 -25.75 -10.66
CA ARG A 193 18.52 -24.60 -10.60
C ARG A 193 19.08 -23.50 -9.71
N ALA A 194 18.79 -22.26 -10.07
CA ALA A 194 19.18 -21.08 -9.33
C ALA A 194 18.17 -20.74 -8.22
N ASP A 195 18.67 -20.19 -7.12
CA ASP A 195 17.85 -19.57 -6.06
C ASP A 195 17.43 -18.15 -6.46
N MET A 196 18.22 -17.50 -7.30
CA MET A 196 18.00 -16.13 -7.75
C MET A 196 18.36 -16.00 -9.24
N ILE A 197 17.48 -15.36 -10.00
CA ILE A 197 17.77 -14.91 -11.36
C ILE A 197 17.51 -13.41 -11.43
N THR A 198 18.40 -12.64 -12.05
CA THR A 198 18.17 -11.21 -12.31
C THR A 198 18.27 -10.84 -13.77
N MET A 199 17.48 -9.83 -14.15
CA MET A 199 17.51 -9.18 -15.45
C MET A 199 17.38 -7.67 -15.25
N SER A 200 18.45 -6.91 -15.42
CA SER A 200 18.40 -5.46 -15.30
C SER A 200 18.73 -4.84 -16.65
N TYR A 201 17.75 -4.17 -17.27
CA TYR A 201 17.86 -3.59 -18.60
C TYR A 201 18.39 -4.58 -19.65
N SER A 202 17.83 -5.78 -19.66
CA SER A 202 18.21 -6.83 -20.62
C SER A 202 17.00 -7.41 -21.35
N LEU A 203 15.83 -7.49 -20.72
CA LEU A 203 14.63 -8.05 -21.35
C LEU A 203 14.14 -7.21 -22.52
N SER A 204 14.20 -5.87 -22.41
CA SER A 204 13.87 -4.96 -23.52
C SER A 204 14.85 -5.05 -24.70
N MET A 205 16.05 -5.57 -24.48
CA MET A 205 17.11 -5.72 -25.49
C MET A 205 17.13 -7.07 -26.18
N ILE A 206 16.45 -8.08 -25.64
CA ILE A 206 16.39 -9.43 -26.21
C ILE A 206 15.20 -9.48 -27.20
N PRO A 207 15.42 -9.75 -28.50
CA PRO A 207 14.35 -9.88 -29.48
C PRO A 207 13.44 -11.07 -29.19
N ASP A 208 14.03 -12.27 -29.05
CA ASP A 208 13.33 -13.55 -28.81
C ASP A 208 13.09 -13.82 -27.31
N TYR A 209 12.58 -12.81 -26.60
CA TYR A 209 12.44 -12.83 -25.14
C TYR A 209 11.55 -13.96 -24.61
N TYR A 210 10.59 -14.46 -25.39
CA TYR A 210 9.75 -15.61 -25.02
C TYR A 210 10.59 -16.83 -24.63
N SER A 211 11.54 -17.20 -25.49
CA SER A 211 12.42 -18.36 -25.27
C SER A 211 13.26 -18.22 -23.99
N VAL A 212 13.75 -17.00 -23.72
CA VAL A 212 14.49 -16.70 -22.51
C VAL A 212 13.58 -16.84 -21.30
N VAL A 213 12.45 -16.13 -21.26
CA VAL A 213 11.50 -16.14 -20.13
C VAL A 213 10.99 -17.56 -19.83
N ASP A 214 10.60 -18.34 -20.86
CA ASP A 214 10.16 -19.73 -20.69
C ASP A 214 11.24 -20.60 -20.05
N SER A 215 12.47 -20.42 -20.50
CA SER A 215 13.59 -21.18 -20.00
C SER A 215 13.98 -20.78 -18.56
N LEU A 216 13.65 -19.56 -18.10
CA LEU A 216 13.87 -19.17 -16.70
C LEU A 216 13.00 -19.98 -15.74
N THR A 217 11.78 -20.35 -16.16
CA THR A 217 10.86 -21.14 -15.32
C THR A 217 11.45 -22.50 -14.95
N SER A 218 12.13 -23.18 -15.88
CA SER A 218 12.76 -24.47 -15.60
C SER A 218 14.08 -24.36 -14.82
N ARG A 219 14.77 -23.22 -14.92
CA ARG A 219 16.05 -22.96 -14.23
C ARG A 219 15.91 -22.35 -12.85
N LEU A 220 14.73 -21.90 -12.45
CA LEU A 220 14.50 -21.36 -11.13
C LEU A 220 14.03 -22.48 -10.18
N LYS A 221 14.59 -22.54 -8.98
CA LYS A 221 14.10 -23.45 -7.93
C LYS A 221 12.65 -23.10 -7.57
N PRO A 222 11.84 -24.05 -7.07
CA PRO A 222 10.47 -23.78 -6.61
C PRO A 222 10.38 -22.63 -5.58
N THR A 223 11.40 -22.47 -4.73
CA THR A 223 11.50 -21.40 -3.73
C THR A 223 12.28 -20.17 -4.23
N GLY A 224 12.77 -20.19 -5.47
CA GLY A 224 13.64 -19.19 -6.04
C GLY A 224 12.92 -17.89 -6.44
N LEU A 225 13.71 -16.84 -6.65
CA LEU A 225 13.24 -15.49 -6.96
C LEU A 225 13.76 -14.99 -8.30
N LEU A 226 12.91 -14.26 -9.02
CA LEU A 226 13.25 -13.58 -10.26
C LEU A 226 13.16 -12.05 -10.06
N GLY A 227 14.29 -11.35 -10.14
CA GLY A 227 14.34 -9.89 -10.06
C GLY A 227 14.52 -9.25 -11.44
N VAL A 228 13.55 -8.47 -11.90
CA VAL A 228 13.60 -7.79 -13.19
C VAL A 228 13.45 -6.29 -12.98
N CYS A 229 14.32 -5.49 -13.59
CA CYS A 229 14.12 -4.05 -13.69
C CYS A 229 14.35 -3.61 -15.13
N ASP A 230 13.32 -3.05 -15.76
CA ASP A 230 13.39 -2.70 -17.18
C ASP A 230 12.44 -1.55 -17.54
N PHE A 231 12.59 -1.04 -18.77
CA PHE A 231 11.73 -0.02 -19.33
C PHE A 231 10.45 -0.61 -19.90
N TYR A 232 9.39 0.18 -19.93
CA TYR A 232 8.11 -0.26 -20.47
C TYR A 232 7.26 0.92 -20.95
N VAL A 233 6.29 0.65 -21.80
CA VAL A 233 5.20 1.57 -22.15
C VAL A 233 3.92 0.76 -22.18
N GLN A 234 2.85 1.24 -21.53
CA GLN A 234 1.62 0.46 -21.44
C GLN A 234 0.38 1.36 -21.30
N SER A 235 -0.72 0.97 -21.95
CA SER A 235 -2.02 1.61 -21.78
C SER A 235 -2.75 1.01 -20.57
N ILE A 236 -3.61 1.80 -19.94
CA ILE A 236 -4.43 1.30 -18.83
C ILE A 236 -5.47 0.28 -19.32
N VAL A 237 -5.89 0.43 -20.57
CA VAL A 237 -6.84 -0.48 -21.25
C VAL A 237 -6.27 -1.91 -21.35
N ASP A 238 -4.95 -2.05 -21.46
CA ASP A 238 -4.30 -3.35 -21.65
C ASP A 238 -4.23 -4.17 -20.34
N VAL A 239 -4.37 -3.51 -19.19
CA VAL A 239 -4.13 -4.08 -17.85
C VAL A 239 -5.36 -4.09 -16.95
N SER A 240 -6.41 -3.33 -17.28
CA SER A 240 -7.60 -3.16 -16.44
C SER A 240 -8.38 -4.46 -16.19
N SER A 241 -8.23 -5.47 -17.05
CA SER A 241 -8.86 -6.78 -16.90
C SER A 241 -8.06 -7.79 -16.09
N ARG A 242 -6.86 -7.43 -15.60
CA ARG A 242 -5.92 -8.36 -14.96
C ARG A 242 -5.94 -8.20 -13.44
N ASN A 243 -6.10 -9.32 -12.74
CA ASN A 243 -6.18 -9.41 -11.28
C ASN A 243 -4.94 -10.06 -10.63
N TYR A 244 -3.95 -10.49 -11.43
CA TYR A 244 -2.73 -11.17 -10.97
C TYR A 244 -1.47 -10.28 -10.94
N ILE A 245 -1.66 -9.00 -11.26
CA ILE A 245 -0.60 -7.99 -11.23
C ILE A 245 -0.34 -7.51 -9.79
N GLY A 246 0.83 -6.93 -9.54
CA GLY A 246 1.20 -6.37 -8.23
C GLY A 246 0.65 -4.97 -7.93
N GLY A 247 -0.33 -4.50 -8.71
CA GLY A 247 -0.92 -3.17 -8.63
C GLY A 247 -0.87 -2.40 -9.95
N ALA A 248 -1.83 -1.50 -10.14
CA ALA A 248 -1.94 -0.69 -11.35
C ALA A 248 -1.39 0.75 -11.20
N PHE A 249 -1.00 1.15 -9.99
CA PHE A 249 -0.49 2.48 -9.70
C PHE A 249 0.71 2.84 -10.58
N ASN A 250 0.67 4.05 -11.16
CA ASN A 250 1.69 4.59 -12.08
C ASN A 250 2.01 3.69 -13.29
N ARG A 251 1.19 2.67 -13.59
CA ARG A 251 1.43 1.75 -14.72
C ARG A 251 1.07 2.41 -16.04
N HIS A 252 0.02 3.24 -16.08
CA HIS A 252 -0.41 3.92 -17.29
C HIS A 252 0.65 4.91 -17.81
N VAL A 253 0.94 4.81 -19.10
CA VAL A 253 1.68 5.83 -19.87
C VAL A 253 0.71 6.41 -20.88
N ASN A 254 0.55 7.74 -20.95
CA ASN A 254 -0.35 8.39 -21.90
C ASN A 254 0.10 8.19 -23.36
N TRP A 255 -0.79 8.44 -24.33
CA TRP A 255 -0.52 8.12 -25.74
C TRP A 255 0.75 8.81 -26.28
N LEU A 256 0.92 10.11 -26.01
CA LEU A 256 2.10 10.87 -26.42
C LEU A 256 3.40 10.26 -25.86
N GLY A 257 3.41 9.94 -24.56
CA GLY A 257 4.55 9.31 -23.91
C GLY A 257 4.87 7.94 -24.50
N ARG A 258 3.86 7.12 -24.81
CA ARG A 258 4.09 5.81 -25.45
C ARG A 258 4.71 5.95 -26.82
N VAL A 259 4.23 6.87 -27.66
CA VAL A 259 4.79 7.12 -29.00
C VAL A 259 6.21 7.65 -28.89
N PHE A 260 6.42 8.66 -28.05
CA PHE A 260 7.73 9.28 -27.87
C PHE A 260 8.78 8.29 -27.36
N TRP A 261 8.50 7.58 -26.27
CA TRP A 261 9.47 6.65 -25.68
C TRP A 261 9.74 5.45 -26.57
N ARG A 262 8.74 4.93 -27.31
CA ARG A 262 8.99 3.90 -28.32
C ARG A 262 9.96 4.38 -29.37
N ALA A 263 9.69 5.54 -29.99
CA ALA A 263 10.55 6.09 -31.02
C ALA A 263 11.97 6.38 -30.50
N TRP A 264 12.09 6.92 -29.28
CA TRP A 264 13.38 7.23 -28.66
C TRP A 264 14.27 5.98 -28.53
N PHE A 265 13.73 4.88 -28.00
CA PHE A 265 14.50 3.67 -27.75
C PHE A 265 14.69 2.81 -29.01
N ASP A 266 13.83 2.97 -30.02
CA ASP A 266 14.01 2.33 -31.33
C ASP A 266 15.30 2.80 -32.03
N PHE A 267 15.71 4.07 -31.81
CA PHE A 267 17.03 4.55 -32.27
C PHE A 267 18.21 3.74 -31.71
N ASP A 268 18.09 3.23 -30.48
CA ASP A 268 19.09 2.37 -29.82
C ASP A 268 18.80 0.86 -30.06
N ARG A 269 17.87 0.51 -30.96
CA ARG A 269 17.38 -0.86 -31.23
C ARG A 269 16.80 -1.57 -29.98
N VAL A 270 16.26 -0.80 -29.04
CA VAL A 270 15.62 -1.32 -27.82
C VAL A 270 14.12 -1.33 -28.00
N ASN A 271 13.49 -2.49 -27.85
CA ASN A 271 12.06 -2.65 -28.05
C ASN A 271 11.28 -2.40 -26.75
N LEU A 272 10.70 -1.20 -26.61
CA LEU A 272 9.75 -0.90 -25.53
C LEU A 272 8.34 -1.34 -25.90
N GLU A 273 7.98 -2.55 -25.47
CA GLU A 273 6.63 -3.08 -25.62
C GLU A 273 6.05 -3.60 -24.31
N ALA A 274 4.74 -3.38 -24.11
CA ALA A 274 3.99 -3.87 -22.96
C ALA A 274 4.09 -5.40 -22.81
N ALA A 275 4.11 -6.10 -23.96
CA ALA A 275 4.10 -7.56 -24.02
C ALA A 275 5.25 -8.24 -23.24
N ARG A 276 6.40 -7.56 -23.07
CA ARG A 276 7.55 -8.10 -22.32
C ARG A 276 7.25 -8.26 -20.84
N ARG A 277 6.75 -7.18 -20.21
CA ARG A 277 6.31 -7.21 -18.82
C ARG A 277 5.09 -8.12 -18.65
N ASP A 278 4.18 -8.11 -19.62
CA ASP A 278 2.96 -8.90 -19.57
C ASP A 278 3.24 -10.41 -19.59
N TYR A 279 4.13 -10.84 -20.48
CA TYR A 279 4.53 -12.23 -20.58
C TYR A 279 5.29 -12.68 -19.32
N LEU A 280 6.15 -11.82 -18.78
CA LEU A 280 6.84 -12.05 -17.52
C LEU A 280 5.84 -12.26 -16.36
N GLU A 281 4.88 -11.34 -16.19
CA GLU A 281 3.83 -11.44 -15.16
C GLU A 281 2.86 -12.61 -15.40
N TYR A 282 2.73 -13.11 -16.63
CA TYR A 282 1.95 -14.30 -16.95
C TYR A 282 2.68 -15.62 -16.63
N LYS A 283 4.01 -15.66 -16.78
CA LYS A 283 4.83 -16.85 -16.54
C LYS A 283 5.22 -17.02 -15.07
N PHE A 284 5.25 -15.94 -14.30
CA PHE A 284 5.69 -15.93 -12.89
C PHE A 284 4.61 -15.39 -11.96
N GLY A 285 4.60 -15.88 -10.71
CA GLY A 285 3.80 -15.30 -9.64
C GLY A 285 4.42 -13.99 -9.16
N THR A 286 3.62 -12.92 -9.06
CA THR A 286 4.09 -11.61 -8.63
C THR A 286 4.23 -11.56 -7.10
N VAL A 287 5.45 -11.36 -6.59
CA VAL A 287 5.71 -11.09 -5.16
C VAL A 287 5.65 -9.59 -4.92
N ILE A 288 6.47 -8.81 -5.63
CA ILE A 288 6.46 -7.34 -5.58
C ILE A 288 6.53 -6.81 -7.01
N SER A 289 5.76 -5.78 -7.31
CA SER A 289 5.82 -5.03 -8.56
C SER A 289 5.71 -3.55 -8.26
N ALA A 290 6.59 -2.77 -8.86
CA ALA A 290 6.59 -1.32 -8.75
C ALA A 290 6.77 -0.66 -10.11
N SER A 291 6.08 0.46 -10.35
CA SER A 291 6.17 1.24 -11.60
C SER A 291 6.54 2.68 -11.28
N GLU A 292 7.58 3.18 -11.94
CA GLU A 292 8.22 4.45 -11.59
C GLU A 292 8.56 5.27 -12.84
N ARG A 293 8.97 6.53 -12.61
CA ARG A 293 9.37 7.45 -13.68
C ARG A 293 10.72 8.08 -13.39
N ASN A 294 11.63 8.04 -14.36
CA ASN A 294 12.90 8.74 -14.26
C ASN A 294 12.76 10.19 -14.78
N TYR A 295 12.35 11.10 -13.91
CA TYR A 295 12.14 12.52 -14.26
C TYR A 295 13.41 13.30 -14.58
N LEU A 296 14.60 12.82 -14.21
CA LEU A 296 15.85 13.49 -14.61
C LEU A 296 16.03 13.54 -16.14
N LEU A 297 15.45 12.58 -16.84
CA LEU A 297 15.59 12.41 -18.29
C LEU A 297 14.22 12.48 -18.97
N GLY A 298 13.31 13.33 -18.48
CA GLY A 298 12.01 13.55 -19.11
C GLY A 298 10.88 12.59 -18.67
N GLY A 299 11.10 11.77 -17.64
CA GLY A 299 10.06 10.89 -17.08
C GLY A 299 10.03 9.51 -17.74
N ILE A 300 11.19 8.92 -17.99
CA ILE A 300 11.29 7.60 -18.64
C ILE A 300 10.57 6.54 -17.78
N PRO A 301 9.58 5.82 -18.32
CA PRO A 301 8.86 4.77 -17.60
C PRO A 301 9.67 3.50 -17.43
N TYR A 302 9.84 3.07 -16.17
CA TYR A 302 10.48 1.80 -15.83
C TYR A 302 9.70 1.07 -14.73
N TYR A 303 9.94 -0.23 -14.61
CA TYR A 303 9.33 -1.06 -13.59
C TYR A 303 10.38 -1.88 -12.84
N ILE A 304 10.01 -2.31 -11.64
CA ILE A 304 10.71 -3.30 -10.84
C ILE A 304 9.73 -4.44 -10.62
N PHE A 305 10.18 -5.67 -10.83
CA PHE A 305 9.39 -6.88 -10.65
C PHE A 305 10.22 -7.89 -9.86
N VAL A 306 9.67 -8.38 -8.76
CA VAL A 306 10.17 -9.53 -8.02
C VAL A 306 9.12 -10.61 -8.15
N GLY A 307 9.47 -11.69 -8.84
CA GLY A 307 8.59 -12.83 -9.10
C GLY A 307 9.10 -14.11 -8.46
N CYS A 308 8.23 -15.11 -8.46
CA CYS A 308 8.51 -16.48 -8.06
C CYS A 308 7.87 -17.45 -9.07
N PRO A 309 8.23 -18.75 -9.05
CA PRO A 309 7.56 -19.73 -9.89
C PRO A 309 6.03 -19.72 -9.71
N LYS A 310 5.29 -19.69 -10.82
CA LYS A 310 3.81 -19.74 -10.84
C LYS A 310 3.25 -21.08 -10.30
N GLU A 311 4.07 -22.14 -10.28
CA GLU A 311 3.69 -23.52 -9.95
C GLU A 311 3.38 -23.80 -8.47
N LEU A 312 3.31 -22.76 -7.64
CA LEU A 312 2.55 -22.80 -6.38
C LEU A 312 1.09 -23.27 -6.58
N ALA A 313 0.64 -23.49 -7.82
CA ALA A 313 -0.69 -23.92 -8.29
C ALA A 313 -0.84 -25.35 -8.87
N SER A 314 0.23 -26.12 -9.17
CA SER A 314 0.08 -27.39 -9.93
C SER A 314 0.11 -28.67 -9.08
N THR A 315 0.29 -28.56 -7.76
CA THR A 315 0.35 -29.73 -6.84
C THR A 315 -0.89 -29.78 -5.96
N ARG A 316 -1.28 -30.97 -5.46
CA ARG A 316 -2.37 -31.11 -4.47
C ARG A 316 -2.19 -30.20 -3.24
N SER A 317 -0.94 -29.82 -2.93
CA SER A 317 -0.60 -28.87 -1.87
C SER A 317 -1.14 -27.45 -2.12
N SER A 318 -1.24 -27.04 -3.39
CA SER A 318 -1.69 -25.72 -3.82
C SER A 318 -3.17 -25.47 -3.53
N GLN A 319 -4.00 -26.44 -3.90
CA GLN A 319 -5.43 -26.39 -3.66
C GLN A 319 -5.73 -26.41 -2.15
N ALA A 320 -4.99 -27.22 -1.38
CA ALA A 320 -5.07 -27.22 0.08
C ALA A 320 -4.68 -25.86 0.69
N THR A 321 -3.67 -25.17 0.14
CA THR A 321 -3.31 -23.80 0.57
C THR A 321 -4.42 -22.80 0.27
N ILE A 322 -4.99 -22.84 -0.94
CA ILE A 322 -6.12 -21.97 -1.33
C ILE A 322 -7.33 -22.21 -0.44
N GLU A 323 -7.69 -23.46 -0.18
CA GLU A 323 -8.81 -23.84 0.69
C GLU A 323 -8.55 -23.44 2.15
N LYS A 324 -7.31 -23.59 2.65
CA LYS A 324 -6.92 -23.15 3.99
C LYS A 324 -7.03 -21.63 4.14
N LEU A 325 -6.59 -20.88 3.13
CA LEU A 325 -6.71 -19.42 3.11
C LEU A 325 -8.18 -19.00 3.06
N ASP A 326 -8.97 -19.60 2.15
CA ASP A 326 -10.40 -19.35 2.04
C ASP A 326 -11.13 -19.61 3.37
N ALA A 327 -10.85 -20.76 4.00
CA ALA A 327 -11.41 -21.10 5.29
C ALA A 327 -11.03 -20.09 6.37
N SER A 328 -9.80 -19.58 6.34
CA SER A 328 -9.35 -18.56 7.27
C SER A 328 -9.97 -17.18 7.00
N PHE A 329 -10.35 -16.86 5.77
CA PHE A 329 -10.95 -15.57 5.42
C PHE A 329 -12.45 -15.53 5.71
N THR A 330 -13.11 -16.69 5.62
CA THR A 330 -14.56 -16.85 5.79
C THR A 330 -14.97 -17.35 7.17
N GLU A 331 -14.06 -17.61 8.10
CA GLU A 331 -14.33 -18.32 9.37
C GLU A 331 -14.93 -19.73 9.20
N SER A 332 -14.57 -20.43 8.11
CA SER A 332 -15.08 -21.77 7.85
C SER A 332 -14.64 -22.78 8.94
N PRO A 333 -15.51 -23.73 9.33
CA PRO A 333 -15.20 -24.77 10.33
C PRO A 333 -14.11 -25.76 9.92
N TYR A 334 -13.59 -25.67 8.67
CA TYR A 334 -12.49 -26.50 8.16
C TYR A 334 -11.20 -26.47 9.00
N LEU A 335 -11.07 -25.51 9.93
CA LEU A 335 -9.90 -25.33 10.81
C LEU A 335 -10.03 -25.97 12.21
N ARG A 336 -10.95 -26.91 12.46
CA ARG A 336 -11.12 -27.57 13.79
C ARG A 336 -10.31 -28.88 13.94
N PRO A 337 -9.84 -29.23 15.17
CA PRO A 337 -9.20 -30.53 15.43
C PRO A 337 -10.10 -31.73 15.14
N ALA A 338 -9.47 -32.89 14.84
CA ALA A 338 -10.04 -34.10 14.24
C ALA A 338 -11.23 -34.79 14.97
N SER A 339 -11.62 -34.37 16.18
CA SER A 339 -12.66 -35.04 16.97
C SER A 339 -14.11 -34.64 16.64
N HIS A 340 -14.34 -33.71 15.70
CA HIS A 340 -15.69 -33.22 15.34
C HIS A 340 -16.10 -33.48 13.88
N GLN A 341 -15.39 -34.35 13.15
CA GLN A 341 -15.68 -34.65 11.75
C GLN A 341 -17.11 -35.21 11.53
N SER A 342 -17.64 -36.03 12.45
CA SER A 342 -18.95 -36.65 12.29
C SER A 342 -20.15 -35.70 12.44
N GLU A 343 -19.96 -34.55 13.10
CA GLU A 343 -21.00 -33.50 13.19
C GLU A 343 -20.94 -32.52 12.01
N ILE A 344 -19.74 -32.35 11.43
CA ILE A 344 -19.51 -31.50 10.25
C ILE A 344 -20.18 -32.11 9.02
N ASP A 345 -20.12 -33.43 8.82
CA ASP A 345 -20.79 -34.09 7.69
C ASP A 345 -22.31 -33.87 7.70
N LYS A 346 -22.92 -33.77 8.89
CA LYS A 346 -24.34 -33.44 9.06
C LYS A 346 -24.65 -31.95 8.86
N ALA A 347 -23.69 -31.05 9.08
CA ALA A 347 -23.84 -29.61 8.87
C ALA A 347 -23.61 -29.21 7.41
N VAL A 348 -22.65 -29.85 6.73
CA VAL A 348 -22.31 -29.63 5.30
C VAL A 348 -23.47 -30.03 4.39
N GLN A 349 -24.22 -31.08 4.72
CA GLN A 349 -25.45 -31.42 3.98
C GLN A 349 -26.60 -30.41 4.18
N LYS A 350 -26.52 -29.53 5.19
CA LYS A 350 -27.61 -28.60 5.55
C LYS A 350 -27.36 -27.14 5.15
N SER A 351 -26.15 -26.73 4.77
CA SER A 351 -25.86 -25.34 4.39
C SER A 351 -25.90 -25.13 2.87
N THR A 352 -26.94 -24.43 2.44
CA THR A 352 -27.09 -23.75 1.15
C THR A 352 -25.86 -22.88 0.80
N SER A 353 -25.33 -23.02 -0.43
CA SER A 353 -24.31 -22.13 -1.05
C SER A 353 -23.01 -21.97 -0.26
N GLU A 354 -21.94 -22.66 -0.65
CA GLU A 354 -20.60 -22.46 -0.04
C GLU A 354 -20.20 -20.98 -0.05
N ILE A 355 -20.05 -20.37 1.13
CA ILE A 355 -19.57 -18.99 1.28
C ILE A 355 -18.08 -18.99 0.94
N ARG A 356 -17.67 -18.21 -0.08
CA ARG A 356 -16.29 -18.13 -0.55
C ARG A 356 -15.73 -16.71 -0.43
N SER A 357 -14.43 -16.61 -0.18
CA SER A 357 -13.71 -15.34 -0.17
C SER A 357 -13.46 -14.82 -1.60
N LYS A 358 -13.24 -13.50 -1.75
CA LYS A 358 -12.86 -12.91 -3.04
C LYS A 358 -11.54 -13.46 -3.58
N ALA A 359 -10.62 -13.78 -2.67
CA ALA A 359 -9.35 -14.39 -3.02
C ALA A 359 -9.58 -15.78 -3.65
N TYR A 360 -10.47 -16.60 -3.08
CA TYR A 360 -10.83 -17.90 -3.62
C TYR A 360 -11.53 -17.79 -4.98
N GLU A 361 -12.55 -16.94 -5.10
CA GLU A 361 -13.26 -16.71 -6.37
C GLU A 361 -12.28 -16.31 -7.49
N SER A 362 -11.38 -15.36 -7.19
CA SER A 362 -10.36 -14.90 -8.14
C SER A 362 -9.35 -15.99 -8.48
N ALA A 363 -8.96 -16.82 -7.49
CA ALA A 363 -8.08 -17.95 -7.71
C ALA A 363 -8.71 -18.99 -8.65
N VAL A 364 -9.98 -19.35 -8.43
CA VAL A 364 -10.70 -20.32 -9.28
C VAL A 364 -10.79 -19.82 -10.72
N ILE A 365 -11.18 -18.55 -10.92
CA ILE A 365 -11.24 -17.93 -12.25
C ILE A 365 -9.88 -17.98 -12.94
N ASN A 366 -8.81 -17.61 -12.23
CA ASN A 366 -7.48 -17.58 -12.80
C ASN A 366 -6.96 -18.97 -13.14
N LEU A 367 -7.14 -19.95 -12.25
CA LEU A 367 -6.74 -21.34 -12.50
C LEU A 367 -7.49 -21.91 -13.71
N GLY A 368 -8.80 -21.65 -13.81
CA GLY A 368 -9.61 -22.08 -14.96
C GLY A 368 -9.17 -21.46 -16.29
N ALA A 369 -8.62 -20.24 -16.27
CA ALA A 369 -8.09 -19.54 -17.44
C ALA A 369 -6.58 -19.72 -17.65
N ASN A 370 -5.91 -20.60 -16.88
CA ASN A 370 -4.46 -20.76 -16.86
C ASN A 370 -3.70 -19.44 -16.62
N LEU A 371 -4.27 -18.52 -15.85
CA LEU A 371 -3.63 -17.29 -15.38
C LEU A 371 -2.92 -17.52 -14.04
N PRO A 372 -1.89 -16.74 -13.70
CA PRO A 372 -1.31 -16.76 -12.36
C PRO A 372 -2.36 -16.42 -11.30
N LEU A 373 -2.21 -16.93 -10.08
CA LEU A 373 -3.01 -16.49 -8.95
C LEU A 373 -2.82 -14.98 -8.69
N PRO A 374 -3.78 -14.34 -8.01
CA PRO A 374 -3.58 -12.97 -7.51
C PRO A 374 -2.29 -12.79 -6.69
N CYS A 375 -1.68 -11.60 -6.77
CA CYS A 375 -0.43 -11.28 -6.08
C CYS A 375 -0.45 -11.57 -4.56
N ALA A 376 -1.62 -11.50 -3.92
CA ALA A 376 -1.82 -11.82 -2.51
C ALA A 376 -1.46 -13.28 -2.12
N PHE A 377 -1.45 -14.21 -3.08
CA PHE A 377 -1.10 -15.62 -2.87
C PHE A 377 0.40 -15.89 -2.85
N TYR A 378 1.23 -14.96 -3.33
CA TYR A 378 2.69 -15.11 -3.38
C TYR A 378 3.41 -14.26 -2.32
N GLN A 379 2.66 -13.64 -1.41
CA GLN A 379 3.23 -12.87 -0.29
C GLN A 379 3.73 -13.81 0.80
N ASN A 380 4.76 -13.39 1.55
CA ASN A 380 5.21 -14.14 2.74
C ASN A 380 4.15 -14.15 3.85
N HIS A 381 3.28 -13.13 3.87
CA HIS A 381 2.21 -12.96 4.84
C HIS A 381 0.87 -12.83 4.13
N HIS A 382 -0.14 -13.59 4.57
CA HIS A 382 -1.49 -13.56 3.98
C HIS A 382 -2.51 -12.78 4.81
N TYR A 383 -2.05 -11.72 5.51
CA TYR A 383 -2.94 -10.84 6.29
C TYR A 383 -3.83 -10.01 5.37
N ARG A 384 -3.30 -9.60 4.21
CA ARG A 384 -3.99 -8.76 3.22
C ARG A 384 -4.78 -9.61 2.23
N ILE A 385 -6.11 -9.45 2.23
CA ILE A 385 -6.98 -10.20 1.32
C ILE A 385 -7.00 -9.49 -0.04
N HIS A 386 -7.07 -10.29 -1.11
CA HIS A 386 -7.14 -9.77 -2.47
C HIS A 386 -8.35 -8.83 -2.66
N TYR A 387 -8.09 -7.68 -3.28
CA TYR A 387 -9.08 -6.74 -3.77
C TYR A 387 -8.64 -6.22 -5.15
N ASN A 388 -9.59 -5.73 -5.93
CA ASN A 388 -9.32 -5.11 -7.22
C ASN A 388 -9.09 -3.60 -7.03
N ASP A 389 -7.86 -3.14 -7.16
CA ASP A 389 -7.45 -1.74 -6.93
C ASP A 389 -7.95 -0.76 -8.00
N MET A 390 -8.52 -1.26 -9.10
CA MET A 390 -9.04 -0.45 -10.22
C MET A 390 -10.53 -0.10 -10.09
N LEU A 391 -11.25 -0.64 -9.11
CA LEU A 391 -12.67 -0.33 -8.95
C LEU A 391 -12.86 1.13 -8.51
N PRO A 392 -13.87 1.85 -9.05
CA PRO A 392 -14.15 3.24 -8.69
C PRO A 392 -14.26 3.48 -7.18
N LYS A 393 -14.84 2.51 -6.46
CA LYS A 393 -15.00 2.56 -5.01
C LYS A 393 -13.69 2.57 -4.21
N HIS A 394 -12.59 2.12 -4.81
CA HIS A 394 -11.26 2.15 -4.20
C HIS A 394 -10.43 3.33 -4.71
N THR A 395 -10.63 3.75 -5.97
CA THR A 395 -9.88 4.87 -6.58
C THR A 395 -10.42 6.25 -6.20
N GLN A 396 -11.66 6.34 -5.70
CA GLN A 396 -12.30 7.61 -5.32
C GLN A 396 -11.48 8.45 -4.30
N PHE A 397 -10.62 7.82 -3.51
CA PHE A 397 -9.78 8.48 -2.51
C PHE A 397 -8.47 9.08 -3.06
N GLN A 398 -8.24 9.03 -4.38
CA GLN A 398 -7.09 9.66 -5.05
C GLN A 398 -5.72 9.28 -4.47
N ASN A 399 -5.54 8.02 -4.04
CA ASN A 399 -4.32 7.52 -3.39
C ASN A 399 -3.96 8.29 -2.09
N GLU A 400 -4.97 8.72 -1.34
CA GLU A 400 -4.80 9.37 -0.05
C GLU A 400 -5.59 8.62 1.03
N TYR A 401 -4.97 8.40 2.19
CA TYR A 401 -5.68 7.97 3.40
C TYR A 401 -6.25 9.18 4.13
N ILE A 402 -7.32 8.97 4.90
CA ILE A 402 -8.00 10.07 5.60
C ILE A 402 -7.29 10.37 6.93
N TYR A 403 -6.99 9.34 7.70
CA TYR A 403 -6.51 9.45 9.08
C TYR A 403 -5.12 8.83 9.27
N ALA A 404 -4.18 9.60 9.83
CA ALA A 404 -2.84 9.09 10.19
C ALA A 404 -2.81 8.40 11.58
N PHE A 405 -3.86 8.59 12.37
CA PHE A 405 -4.07 8.07 13.72
C PHE A 405 -5.58 7.90 13.98
N THR A 406 -5.93 7.03 14.90
CA THR A 406 -7.31 6.75 15.30
C THR A 406 -7.81 7.80 16.29
N TRP A 407 -9.08 8.18 16.21
CA TRP A 407 -9.74 9.21 17.03
C TRP A 407 -10.74 8.60 18.01
N GLU A 408 -10.44 7.40 18.49
CA GLU A 408 -11.31 6.62 19.35
C GLU A 408 -10.49 6.01 20.48
N ASP A 409 -10.94 6.20 21.73
CA ASP A 409 -10.18 5.77 22.91
C ASP A 409 -10.25 4.24 23.12
N PRO A 410 -9.14 3.50 22.88
CA PRO A 410 -9.16 2.05 23.04
C PRO A 410 -9.27 1.61 24.52
N ARG A 411 -9.00 2.49 25.50
CA ARG A 411 -9.20 2.16 26.92
C ARG A 411 -10.67 1.91 27.23
N VAL A 412 -11.55 2.67 26.58
CA VAL A 412 -13.00 2.48 26.71
C VAL A 412 -13.43 1.20 26.00
N ASP A 413 -12.85 0.91 24.84
CA ASP A 413 -13.12 -0.31 24.09
C ASP A 413 -12.79 -1.56 24.93
N HIS A 414 -11.60 -1.63 25.54
CA HIS A 414 -11.22 -2.76 26.41
C HIS A 414 -12.17 -2.94 27.60
N ARG A 415 -12.57 -1.84 28.24
CA ARG A 415 -13.48 -1.87 29.40
C ARG A 415 -14.87 -2.38 29.02
N LEU A 416 -15.38 -1.99 27.85
CA LEU A 416 -16.73 -2.35 27.40
C LEU A 416 -16.79 -3.73 26.75
N LEU A 417 -15.76 -4.07 25.97
CA LEU A 417 -15.71 -5.28 25.17
C LEU A 417 -15.10 -6.46 25.91
N ASN A 418 -14.25 -6.26 26.92
CA ASN A 418 -13.59 -7.35 27.65
C ASN A 418 -13.03 -8.43 26.71
N ILE A 419 -12.16 -8.00 25.77
CA ILE A 419 -11.65 -8.85 24.69
C ILE A 419 -10.83 -10.02 25.27
N GLY A 420 -11.18 -11.24 24.86
CA GLY A 420 -10.52 -12.49 25.22
C GLY A 420 -10.01 -13.29 24.02
N GLN A 421 -9.43 -14.45 24.28
CA GLN A 421 -8.76 -15.27 23.25
C GLN A 421 -9.73 -15.96 22.29
N ASP A 422 -10.98 -16.18 22.68
CA ASP A 422 -12.00 -16.79 21.82
C ASP A 422 -12.72 -15.77 20.91
N ASP A 423 -12.40 -14.48 21.05
CA ASP A 423 -13.09 -13.44 20.31
C ASP A 423 -12.63 -13.39 18.85
N VAL A 424 -13.63 -13.35 17.98
CA VAL A 424 -13.52 -13.00 16.56
C VAL A 424 -14.13 -11.60 16.40
N ILE A 425 -13.27 -10.64 16.09
CA ILE A 425 -13.59 -9.21 16.08
C ILE A 425 -13.65 -8.73 14.64
N LEU A 426 -14.72 -8.02 14.27
CA LEU A 426 -14.78 -7.19 13.07
C LEU A 426 -14.62 -5.73 13.50
N ALA A 427 -13.71 -4.97 12.90
CA ALA A 427 -13.50 -3.57 13.24
C ALA A 427 -13.10 -2.74 12.02
N ILE A 428 -13.55 -1.49 11.97
CA ILE A 428 -13.09 -0.54 10.94
C ILE A 428 -11.59 -0.28 11.13
N THR A 429 -10.81 -0.33 10.04
CA THR A 429 -9.35 -0.18 10.11
C THR A 429 -8.94 1.19 10.61
N SER A 430 -9.50 2.27 10.03
CA SER A 430 -9.05 3.63 10.31
C SER A 430 -7.52 3.73 10.11
N ALA A 431 -6.77 4.33 11.03
CA ALA A 431 -5.30 4.33 10.97
C ALA A 431 -4.64 3.03 11.44
N GLY A 432 -5.41 2.03 11.90
CA GLY A 432 -4.92 0.76 12.41
C GLY A 432 -4.51 0.73 13.88
N ASP A 433 -4.63 1.84 14.63
CA ASP A 433 -4.15 1.92 16.02
C ASP A 433 -4.95 0.99 16.94
N ASN A 434 -6.28 1.05 16.88
CA ASN A 434 -7.14 0.20 17.71
C ASN A 434 -7.05 -1.28 17.29
N ILE A 435 -6.80 -1.58 16.00
CA ILE A 435 -6.54 -2.95 15.52
C ILE A 435 -5.33 -3.54 16.24
N LEU A 436 -4.22 -2.80 16.28
CA LEU A 436 -3.01 -3.21 17.00
C LEU A 436 -3.25 -3.30 18.51
N ASP A 437 -4.10 -2.43 19.06
CA ASP A 437 -4.46 -2.47 20.47
C ASP A 437 -5.31 -3.69 20.85
N TYR A 438 -6.22 -4.12 19.98
CA TYR A 438 -6.99 -5.35 20.15
C TYR A 438 -6.11 -6.60 20.02
N LEU A 439 -5.18 -6.63 19.06
CA LEU A 439 -4.25 -7.75 18.89
C LEU A 439 -3.36 -7.98 20.12
N GLN A 440 -3.07 -6.93 20.91
CA GLN A 440 -2.40 -7.08 22.20
C GLN A 440 -3.21 -7.88 23.23
N LYS A 441 -4.48 -8.19 23.01
CA LYS A 441 -5.27 -9.11 23.86
C LYS A 441 -5.25 -10.57 23.36
N ASN A 442 -4.54 -10.84 22.27
CA ASN A 442 -4.46 -12.14 21.61
C ASN A 442 -5.85 -12.75 21.30
N PRO A 443 -6.78 -11.99 20.68
CA PRO A 443 -8.03 -12.55 20.21
C PRO A 443 -7.76 -13.59 19.13
N ARG A 444 -8.67 -14.56 18.97
CA ARG A 444 -8.57 -15.58 17.92
C ARG A 444 -8.42 -14.93 16.55
N ARG A 445 -9.16 -13.84 16.29
CA ARG A 445 -9.10 -13.15 15.00
C ARG A 445 -9.58 -11.70 15.06
N VAL A 446 -8.95 -10.84 14.26
CA VAL A 446 -9.38 -9.47 13.99
C VAL A 446 -9.51 -9.27 12.48
N HIS A 447 -10.73 -9.02 12.01
CA HIS A 447 -11.04 -8.58 10.65
C HIS A 447 -11.04 -7.05 10.64
N ALA A 448 -9.93 -6.45 10.19
CA ALA A 448 -9.82 -5.02 9.93
C ALA A 448 -10.43 -4.72 8.56
N VAL A 449 -11.39 -3.79 8.50
CA VAL A 449 -12.15 -3.49 7.28
C VAL A 449 -12.06 -2.00 6.96
N ASP A 450 -11.71 -1.67 5.72
CA ASP A 450 -11.78 -0.30 5.22
C ASP A 450 -12.07 -0.27 3.73
N LEU A 451 -12.86 0.70 3.28
CA LEU A 451 -13.11 0.90 1.86
C LEU A 451 -11.88 1.52 1.15
N ASN A 452 -11.14 2.37 1.87
CA ASN A 452 -9.97 3.07 1.37
C ASN A 452 -8.73 2.16 1.46
N PRO A 453 -8.14 1.77 0.32
CA PRO A 453 -6.93 0.94 0.33
C PRO A 453 -5.77 1.57 1.11
N ASN A 454 -5.66 2.90 1.10
CA ASN A 454 -4.52 3.62 1.68
C ASN A 454 -4.53 3.58 3.22
N GLN A 455 -5.70 3.51 3.84
CA GLN A 455 -5.83 3.28 5.30
C GLN A 455 -5.25 1.92 5.68
N ASN A 456 -5.59 0.91 4.90
CA ASN A 456 -5.07 -0.43 5.07
C ASN A 456 -3.56 -0.53 4.75
N HIS A 457 -3.04 0.25 3.80
CA HIS A 457 -1.59 0.35 3.56
C HIS A 457 -0.84 0.93 4.77
N LEU A 458 -1.46 1.83 5.55
CA LEU A 458 -0.90 2.33 6.81
C LEU A 458 -0.89 1.26 7.91
N LEU A 459 -1.96 0.46 8.03
CA LEU A 459 -1.97 -0.70 8.92
C LEU A 459 -0.88 -1.71 8.52
N GLU A 460 -0.76 -2.04 7.23
CA GLU A 460 0.29 -2.94 6.74
C GLU A 460 1.71 -2.42 7.07
N LEU A 461 1.96 -1.11 6.93
CA LEU A 461 3.25 -0.52 7.29
C LEU A 461 3.57 -0.69 8.78
N LYS A 462 2.57 -0.51 9.65
CA LYS A 462 2.73 -0.72 11.10
C LYS A 462 3.04 -2.18 11.41
N VAL A 463 2.30 -3.12 10.81
CA VAL A 463 2.52 -4.57 10.97
C VAL A 463 3.91 -4.97 10.47
N ALA A 464 4.30 -4.55 9.26
CA ALA A 464 5.63 -4.80 8.71
C ALA A 464 6.75 -4.27 9.61
N SER A 465 6.52 -3.13 10.27
CA SER A 465 7.47 -2.54 11.21
C SER A 465 7.66 -3.38 12.48
N TYR A 466 6.62 -4.06 12.99
CA TYR A 466 6.79 -5.01 14.10
C TYR A 466 7.55 -6.27 13.68
N CYS A 467 7.35 -6.73 12.44
CA CYS A 467 8.03 -7.91 11.94
C CYS A 467 9.53 -7.69 11.70
N ALA A 468 9.94 -6.48 11.29
CA ALA A 468 11.29 -6.25 10.76
C ALA A 468 12.14 -5.21 11.51
N LEU A 469 11.54 -4.32 12.31
CA LEU A 469 12.25 -3.18 12.92
C LEU A 469 12.28 -3.31 14.45
N GLY A 470 13.34 -2.78 15.05
CA GLY A 470 13.36 -2.57 16.51
C GLY A 470 12.58 -1.33 16.92
N HIS A 471 12.22 -1.25 18.22
CA HIS A 471 11.41 -0.17 18.78
C HIS A 471 11.91 1.24 18.46
N ARG A 472 13.23 1.44 18.36
CA ARG A 472 13.82 2.75 18.04
C ARG A 472 13.36 3.27 16.69
N ASP A 473 13.40 2.43 15.66
CA ASP A 473 13.07 2.85 14.29
C ASP A 473 11.53 2.94 14.15
N MET A 474 10.79 2.05 14.82
CA MET A 474 9.33 2.17 14.96
C MET A 474 8.91 3.49 15.61
N TRP A 475 9.59 3.91 16.69
CA TRP A 475 9.33 5.19 17.36
C TRP A 475 9.62 6.38 16.47
N LYS A 476 10.68 6.34 15.66
CA LYS A 476 10.94 7.41 14.69
C LYS A 476 9.81 7.52 13.66
N ILE A 477 9.44 6.40 13.04
CA ILE A 477 8.42 6.37 11.98
C ILE A 477 7.05 6.82 12.51
N PHE A 478 6.60 6.30 13.65
CA PHE A 478 5.23 6.52 14.16
C PHE A 478 5.15 7.34 15.46
N GLY A 479 6.21 7.47 16.24
CA GLY A 479 6.23 8.39 17.38
C GLY A 479 6.52 9.82 16.92
N GLU A 480 7.61 9.99 16.17
CA GLU A 480 8.06 11.29 15.64
C GLU A 480 7.44 11.62 14.27
N GLY A 481 6.85 10.63 13.59
CA GLY A 481 6.29 10.81 12.24
C GLY A 481 7.36 10.94 11.16
N LYS A 482 8.64 10.69 11.46
CA LYS A 482 9.80 10.97 10.58
C LYS A 482 10.91 9.95 10.72
N HIS A 483 11.55 9.63 9.59
CA HIS A 483 12.71 8.77 9.56
C HIS A 483 13.56 9.06 8.31
N SER A 484 14.77 9.60 8.48
CA SER A 484 15.65 9.98 7.36
C SER A 484 16.03 8.82 6.44
N GLN A 485 16.18 7.61 6.99
CA GLN A 485 16.48 6.38 6.24
C GLN A 485 15.22 5.54 5.92
N PHE A 486 14.01 6.13 5.95
CA PHE A 486 12.78 5.35 5.73
C PHE A 486 12.81 4.57 4.41
N ARG A 487 13.29 5.20 3.33
CA ARG A 487 13.38 4.56 2.02
C ARG A 487 14.29 3.34 2.01
N GLU A 488 15.42 3.41 2.70
CA GLU A 488 16.36 2.30 2.85
C GLU A 488 15.71 1.14 3.64
N LEU A 489 15.04 1.46 4.75
CA LEU A 489 14.29 0.48 5.54
C LEU A 489 13.15 -0.16 4.75
N LEU A 490 12.44 0.65 3.94
CA LEU A 490 11.33 0.19 3.10
C LEU A 490 11.79 -0.92 2.15
N ILE A 491 12.91 -0.71 1.46
CA ILE A 491 13.47 -1.69 0.52
C ILE A 491 14.09 -2.88 1.26
N SER A 492 14.99 -2.61 2.20
CA SER A 492 15.90 -3.63 2.75
C SER A 492 15.32 -4.48 3.88
N LYS A 493 14.26 -4.00 4.56
CA LYS A 493 13.69 -4.66 5.75
C LYS A 493 12.18 -4.82 5.70
N LEU A 494 11.43 -3.81 5.26
CA LEU A 494 9.96 -3.83 5.32
C LEU A 494 9.33 -4.55 4.12
N SER A 495 9.97 -4.51 2.94
CA SER A 495 9.43 -5.08 1.71
C SER A 495 8.99 -6.56 1.79
N PRO A 496 9.64 -7.47 2.55
CA PRO A 496 9.18 -8.85 2.67
C PRO A 496 7.86 -9.01 3.44
N HIS A 497 7.41 -7.96 4.12
CA HIS A 497 6.25 -7.96 5.02
C HIS A 497 5.09 -7.07 4.50
N LEU A 498 5.21 -6.52 3.30
CA LEU A 498 4.21 -5.67 2.67
C LEU A 498 3.62 -6.34 1.44
N SER A 499 2.32 -6.16 1.20
CA SER A 499 1.77 -6.46 -0.11
C SER A 499 2.39 -5.57 -1.20
N SER A 500 2.40 -6.05 -2.44
CA SER A 500 2.94 -5.29 -3.57
C SER A 500 2.31 -3.90 -3.71
N GLN A 501 0.99 -3.78 -3.53
CA GLN A 501 0.32 -2.47 -3.58
C GLN A 501 0.75 -1.55 -2.44
N ALA A 502 0.84 -2.06 -1.20
CA ALA A 502 1.30 -1.28 -0.06
C ALA A 502 2.75 -0.82 -0.23
N PHE A 503 3.62 -1.70 -0.75
CA PHE A 503 5.00 -1.35 -1.07
C PHE A 503 5.09 -0.22 -2.11
N GLN A 504 4.39 -0.33 -3.25
CA GLN A 504 4.37 0.73 -4.26
C GLN A 504 3.84 2.05 -3.70
N TYR A 505 2.80 1.99 -2.87
CA TYR A 505 2.25 3.18 -2.21
C TYR A 505 3.32 3.90 -1.37
N TRP A 506 4.01 3.17 -0.49
CA TRP A 506 5.02 3.76 0.39
C TRP A 506 6.32 4.13 -0.33
N LEU A 507 6.62 3.50 -1.47
CA LEU A 507 7.74 3.85 -2.32
C LEU A 507 7.58 5.27 -2.90
N GLU A 508 6.38 5.58 -3.41
CA GLU A 508 6.02 6.91 -3.90
C GLU A 508 5.97 7.95 -2.76
N HIS A 509 5.52 7.52 -1.57
CA HIS A 509 5.31 8.38 -0.41
C HIS A 509 6.49 8.40 0.58
N THR A 510 7.70 8.01 0.17
CA THR A 510 8.87 8.04 1.06
C THR A 510 9.14 9.42 1.66
N HIS A 511 8.81 10.48 0.93
CA HIS A 511 8.96 11.88 1.35
C HIS A 511 8.16 12.22 2.62
N VAL A 512 7.08 11.49 2.92
CA VAL A 512 6.29 11.66 4.15
C VAL A 512 7.17 11.55 5.39
N PHE A 513 8.13 10.64 5.39
CA PHE A 513 9.01 10.39 6.53
C PHE A 513 10.40 11.01 6.38
N THR A 514 10.89 11.17 5.15
CA THR A 514 12.26 11.65 4.90
C THR A 514 12.37 13.16 4.78
N SER A 515 11.25 13.87 4.55
CA SER A 515 11.26 15.32 4.40
C SER A 515 11.75 16.03 5.66
N THR A 516 12.75 16.90 5.48
CA THR A 516 13.25 17.79 6.54
C THR A 516 12.25 18.90 6.85
N SER A 517 11.38 19.27 5.90
CA SER A 517 10.30 20.25 6.08
C SER A 517 8.99 19.58 6.51
N GLY A 518 8.16 20.31 7.28
CA GLY A 518 6.86 19.83 7.80
C GLY A 518 6.96 18.93 9.04
N HIS A 519 5.82 18.40 9.51
CA HIS A 519 5.75 17.53 10.71
C HIS A 519 5.59 16.03 10.39
N GLY A 520 5.95 15.62 9.17
CA GLY A 520 5.97 14.20 8.79
C GLY A 520 4.57 13.59 8.67
N LEU A 521 4.43 12.32 9.07
CA LEU A 521 3.21 11.51 8.95
C LEU A 521 1.93 12.25 9.37
N TYR A 522 1.97 12.98 10.47
CA TYR A 522 0.79 13.59 11.10
C TYR A 522 0.32 14.89 10.45
N GLU A 523 1.05 15.41 9.46
CA GLU A 523 0.59 16.49 8.58
C GLU A 523 0.32 15.99 7.14
N THR A 524 -0.01 14.71 7.00
CA THR A 524 -0.41 14.09 5.73
C THR A 524 -1.77 13.40 5.83
N GLY A 525 -2.32 12.93 4.71
CA GLY A 525 -3.70 12.45 4.63
C GLY A 525 -4.75 13.56 4.74
N GLY A 526 -6.04 13.19 4.77
CA GLY A 526 -7.16 14.14 4.89
C GLY A 526 -7.12 15.00 6.18
N SER A 527 -6.82 14.37 7.32
CA SER A 527 -6.72 15.01 8.63
C SER A 527 -5.69 16.16 8.70
N ARG A 528 -4.71 16.20 7.79
CA ARG A 528 -3.73 17.29 7.71
C ARG A 528 -4.36 18.67 7.60
N HIS A 529 -5.52 18.78 6.94
CA HIS A 529 -6.14 20.07 6.65
C HIS A 529 -6.62 20.73 7.95
N ALA A 530 -7.26 19.96 8.83
CA ALA A 530 -7.66 20.43 10.16
C ALA A 530 -6.43 20.76 11.03
N ILE A 531 -5.44 19.86 11.07
CA ILE A 531 -4.23 20.04 11.88
C ILE A 531 -3.45 21.28 11.44
N ARG A 532 -3.16 21.43 10.13
CA ARG A 532 -2.42 22.58 9.60
C ARG A 532 -3.16 23.90 9.82
N MET A 533 -4.48 23.91 9.71
CA MET A 533 -5.30 25.10 9.98
C MET A 533 -5.18 25.51 11.46
N VAL A 534 -5.37 24.59 12.40
CA VAL A 534 -5.25 24.86 13.85
C VAL A 534 -3.86 25.37 14.20
N ARG A 535 -2.81 24.74 13.68
CA ARG A 535 -1.41 25.17 13.89
C ARG A 535 -1.12 26.53 13.27
N TRP A 536 -1.67 26.81 12.09
CA TRP A 536 -1.58 28.11 11.45
C TRP A 536 -2.24 29.21 12.29
N LEU A 537 -3.42 28.94 12.87
CA LEU A 537 -4.07 29.88 13.79
C LEU A 537 -3.21 30.15 15.03
N PHE A 538 -2.59 29.12 15.60
CA PHE A 538 -1.67 29.31 16.74
C PHE A 538 -0.47 30.17 16.38
N ASN A 539 0.05 30.08 15.15
CA ASN A 539 1.11 30.96 14.67
C ASN A 539 0.62 32.41 14.50
N VAL A 540 -0.49 32.61 13.78
CA VAL A 540 -1.00 33.96 13.45
C VAL A 540 -1.39 34.75 14.69
N PHE A 541 -2.00 34.09 15.68
CA PHE A 541 -2.43 34.73 16.93
C PHE A 541 -1.38 34.67 18.05
N GLY A 542 -0.15 34.23 17.77
CA GLY A 542 0.95 34.22 18.75
C GLY A 542 0.74 33.26 19.93
N LEU A 543 -0.04 32.19 19.76
CA LEU A 543 -0.39 31.24 20.82
C LEU A 543 0.60 30.08 20.98
N GLN A 544 1.65 30.00 20.16
CA GLN A 544 2.60 28.88 20.21
C GLN A 544 3.24 28.67 21.60
N GLY A 545 3.53 29.74 22.32
CA GLY A 545 4.02 29.65 23.69
C GLY A 545 3.01 29.02 24.63
N GLU A 546 1.72 29.37 24.52
CA GLU A 546 0.66 28.79 25.34
C GLU A 546 0.38 27.33 25.00
N VAL A 547 0.44 26.97 23.71
CA VAL A 547 0.31 25.58 23.25
C VAL A 547 1.45 24.73 23.81
N THR A 548 2.68 25.25 23.77
CA THR A 548 3.85 24.57 24.36
C THR A 548 3.65 24.37 25.86
N ARG A 549 3.27 25.42 26.59
CA ARG A 549 2.97 25.33 28.03
C ARG A 549 1.84 24.34 28.33
N MET A 550 0.79 24.27 27.50
CA MET A 550 -0.28 23.29 27.65
C MET A 550 0.23 21.84 27.48
N CYS A 551 1.11 21.62 26.51
CA CYS A 551 1.74 20.31 26.29
C CYS A 551 2.81 19.95 27.33
N GLU A 552 3.28 20.90 28.13
CA GLU A 552 4.30 20.72 29.17
C GLU A 552 3.74 20.81 30.60
N ALA A 553 2.46 21.17 30.75
CA ALA A 553 1.81 21.33 32.04
C ALA A 553 1.98 20.07 32.91
N GLN A 554 2.17 20.28 34.22
CA GLN A 554 2.36 19.19 35.19
C GLN A 554 1.10 18.91 36.03
N SER A 555 0.10 19.80 36.00
CA SER A 555 -1.18 19.62 36.68
C SER A 555 -2.37 20.09 35.84
N LEU A 556 -3.57 19.57 36.16
CA LEU A 556 -4.81 20.04 35.55
C LEU A 556 -5.10 21.51 35.89
N GLU A 557 -4.69 22.00 37.05
CA GLU A 557 -4.88 23.41 37.44
C GLU A 557 -4.09 24.35 36.52
N GLU A 558 -2.83 24.03 36.24
CA GLU A 558 -2.00 24.77 35.30
C GLU A 558 -2.59 24.73 33.88
N GLN A 559 -3.00 23.54 33.42
CA GLN A 559 -3.64 23.38 32.12
C GLN A 559 -4.92 24.24 32.00
N ARG A 560 -5.78 24.20 33.02
CA ARG A 560 -7.02 25.00 33.08
C ARG A 560 -6.74 26.51 33.09
N ALA A 561 -5.65 26.96 33.69
CA ALA A 561 -5.25 28.37 33.68
C ALA A 561 -4.82 28.86 32.28
N ILE A 562 -4.27 27.98 31.44
CA ILE A 562 -3.82 28.31 30.07
C ILE A 562 -5.01 28.32 29.09
N TRP A 563 -5.97 27.40 29.27
CA TRP A 563 -7.06 27.15 28.32
C TRP A 563 -7.82 28.39 27.84
N PRO A 564 -8.22 29.37 28.69
CA PRO A 564 -8.99 30.53 28.25
C PRO A 564 -8.33 31.33 27.11
N ARG A 565 -6.98 31.37 27.06
CA ARG A 565 -6.23 32.07 26.01
C ARG A 565 -6.35 31.35 24.67
N ILE A 566 -6.20 30.03 24.67
CA ILE A 566 -6.30 29.18 23.48
C ILE A 566 -7.76 29.11 23.00
N ARG A 567 -8.69 28.89 23.94
CA ARG A 567 -10.14 28.82 23.71
C ARG A 567 -10.68 30.05 22.99
N ARG A 568 -10.21 31.25 23.36
CA ARG A 568 -10.64 32.52 22.75
C ARG A 568 -10.44 32.57 21.24
N VAL A 569 -9.40 31.91 20.72
CA VAL A 569 -9.13 31.84 19.29
C VAL A 569 -9.87 30.67 18.66
N LEU A 570 -9.69 29.45 19.20
CA LEU A 570 -10.26 28.22 18.62
C LEU A 570 -11.79 28.24 18.57
N LEU A 571 -12.45 28.77 19.60
CA LEU A 571 -13.91 28.81 19.71
C LEU A 571 -14.49 30.20 19.42
N SER A 572 -13.75 31.07 18.73
CA SER A 572 -14.27 32.37 18.32
C SER A 572 -15.44 32.18 17.34
N LYS A 573 -16.54 32.93 17.56
CA LYS A 573 -17.74 32.87 16.71
C LYS A 573 -17.44 33.12 15.22
N PRO A 574 -16.57 34.09 14.83
CA PRO A 574 -16.25 34.32 13.42
C PRO A 574 -15.53 33.13 12.76
N LEU A 575 -14.59 32.50 13.48
CA LEU A 575 -13.85 31.35 12.99
C LEU A 575 -14.76 30.13 12.84
N ASN A 576 -15.60 29.86 13.84
CA ASN A 576 -16.55 28.77 13.79
C ASN A 576 -17.54 28.99 12.64
N TRP A 577 -18.08 30.20 12.47
CA TRP A 577 -19.00 30.52 11.39
C TRP A 577 -18.37 30.38 9.99
N ALA A 578 -17.09 30.75 9.82
CA ALA A 578 -16.38 30.61 8.54
C ALA A 578 -16.02 29.16 8.20
N ILE A 579 -15.62 28.35 9.20
CA ILE A 579 -15.16 26.97 8.99
C ILE A 579 -16.33 25.98 8.93
N VAL A 580 -17.31 26.13 9.80
CA VAL A 580 -18.45 25.20 9.95
C VAL A 580 -19.53 25.40 8.88
N SER A 581 -19.62 26.59 8.29
CA SER A 581 -20.57 26.85 7.21
C SER A 581 -20.18 26.21 5.87
N THR A 582 -18.94 25.73 5.74
CA THR A 582 -18.45 25.15 4.47
C THR A 582 -18.51 23.62 4.54
N GLU A 583 -19.52 23.01 3.92
CA GLU A 583 -19.69 21.54 3.87
C GLU A 583 -18.43 20.82 3.34
N TRP A 584 -17.72 21.46 2.43
CA TRP A 584 -16.44 21.00 1.90
C TRP A 584 -15.38 20.79 3.00
N PHE A 585 -15.33 21.66 4.01
CA PHE A 585 -14.33 21.54 5.08
C PHE A 585 -14.67 20.38 6.03
N ALA A 586 -15.94 20.23 6.42
CA ALA A 586 -16.38 19.11 7.26
C ALA A 586 -16.07 17.75 6.62
N TRP A 587 -16.33 17.60 5.32
CA TRP A 587 -16.04 16.38 4.59
C TRP A 587 -14.54 16.17 4.37
N LYS A 588 -13.82 17.17 3.83
CA LYS A 588 -12.42 17.00 3.41
C LYS A 588 -11.41 17.05 4.56
N ALA A 589 -11.69 17.78 5.64
CA ALA A 589 -10.77 17.96 6.76
C ALA A 589 -11.10 17.11 7.99
N ALA A 590 -12.37 16.80 8.21
CA ALA A 590 -12.84 16.02 9.37
C ALA A 590 -13.51 14.70 9.01
N GLY A 591 -13.75 14.41 7.71
CA GLY A 591 -14.41 13.18 7.27
C GLY A 591 -15.87 13.04 7.71
N VAL A 592 -16.53 14.14 8.09
CA VAL A 592 -17.89 14.14 8.66
C VAL A 592 -18.93 14.27 7.53
N PRO A 593 -19.79 13.26 7.31
CA PRO A 593 -20.87 13.33 6.33
C PRO A 593 -21.98 14.30 6.75
N ARG A 594 -22.76 14.73 5.75
CA ARG A 594 -23.93 15.60 5.95
C ARG A 594 -24.96 14.98 6.91
N ASN A 595 -25.18 13.67 6.84
CA ASN A 595 -26.13 12.96 7.70
C ASN A 595 -25.72 13.01 9.18
N GLN A 596 -24.43 12.77 9.47
CA GLN A 596 -23.90 12.91 10.82
C GLN A 596 -24.00 14.34 11.34
N ARG A 597 -23.72 15.35 10.50
CA ARG A 597 -23.93 16.76 10.85
C ARG A 597 -25.40 17.04 11.19
N ASN A 598 -26.34 16.53 10.40
CA ASN A 598 -27.77 16.71 10.64
C ASN A 598 -28.19 16.09 11.99
N MET A 599 -27.59 14.97 12.39
CA MET A 599 -27.83 14.37 13.69
C MET A 599 -27.39 15.28 14.85
N ILE A 600 -26.27 15.97 14.73
CA ILE A 600 -25.81 16.95 15.74
C ILE A 600 -26.84 18.09 15.89
N VAL A 601 -27.31 18.62 14.76
CA VAL A 601 -28.32 19.67 14.74
C VAL A 601 -29.61 19.15 15.39
N ASP A 602 -30.12 18.01 14.96
CA ASP A 602 -31.38 17.45 15.48
C ASP A 602 -31.33 17.16 17.00
N ASP A 603 -30.18 16.73 17.51
CA ASP A 603 -29.96 16.50 18.95
C ASP A 603 -30.03 17.83 19.73
N TYR A 604 -29.40 18.89 19.20
CA TYR A 604 -29.46 20.23 19.78
C TYR A 604 -30.89 20.79 19.82
N PHE A 605 -31.67 20.61 18.76
CA PHE A 605 -33.07 21.04 18.73
C PHE A 605 -33.92 20.31 19.78
N ARG A 606 -33.75 18.99 19.89
CA ARG A 606 -34.47 18.17 20.87
C ARG A 606 -34.17 18.60 22.31
N ARG A 607 -32.90 18.84 22.64
CA ARG A 607 -32.49 19.25 24.00
C ARG A 607 -33.01 20.64 24.39
N ASN A 608 -33.08 21.56 23.43
CA ASN A 608 -33.52 22.94 23.67
C ASN A 608 -35.02 23.16 23.44
N GLY A 609 -35.79 22.12 23.12
CA GLY A 609 -37.25 22.23 22.89
C GLY A 609 -37.63 23.09 21.68
N LEU A 610 -36.78 23.17 20.66
CA LEU A 610 -36.99 24.00 19.48
C LEU A 610 -37.84 23.27 18.42
N THR A 611 -38.78 23.96 17.76
CA THR A 611 -39.66 23.37 16.74
C THR A 611 -39.00 23.30 15.35
N ALA A 612 -39.53 22.44 14.48
CA ALA A 612 -39.03 22.25 13.12
C ALA A 612 -39.13 23.53 12.25
N ASP A 613 -40.05 24.43 12.55
CA ASP A 613 -40.21 25.70 11.84
C ASP A 613 -39.03 26.66 12.11
N MET A 614 -38.38 26.50 13.26
CA MET A 614 -37.15 27.23 13.64
C MET A 614 -35.88 26.59 13.04
N LYS A 615 -36.00 25.44 12.35
CA LYS A 615 -34.87 24.65 11.80
C LYS A 615 -34.14 25.33 10.64
N GLN A 616 -34.76 26.33 10.00
CA GLN A 616 -34.24 26.96 8.78
C GLN A 616 -33.35 28.20 9.02
N GLY A 617 -33.17 28.66 10.26
CA GLY A 617 -32.27 29.77 10.56
C GLY A 617 -30.79 29.35 10.45
N LYS A 618 -30.03 29.95 9.52
CA LYS A 618 -28.57 29.72 9.38
C LYS A 618 -27.81 29.92 10.69
N ASP A 619 -28.28 30.83 11.55
CA ASP A 619 -27.69 31.12 12.86
C ASP A 619 -27.81 29.94 13.84
N ILE A 620 -28.92 29.18 13.79
CA ILE A 620 -29.17 28.08 14.74
C ILE A 620 -28.32 26.85 14.39
N SER A 621 -28.13 26.56 13.10
CA SER A 621 -27.20 25.49 12.68
C SER A 621 -25.77 25.80 13.10
N GLY A 622 -25.31 27.06 12.92
CA GLY A 622 -23.99 27.47 13.40
C GLY A 622 -23.83 27.34 14.91
N GLN A 623 -24.85 27.74 15.67
CA GLN A 623 -24.86 27.62 17.13
C GLN A 623 -24.79 26.16 17.60
N SER A 624 -25.57 25.25 16.98
CA SER A 624 -25.59 23.83 17.37
C SER A 624 -24.22 23.16 17.23
N ILE A 625 -23.48 23.43 16.15
CA ILE A 625 -22.14 22.88 15.96
C ILE A 625 -21.13 23.57 16.88
N TRP A 626 -21.24 24.89 17.09
CA TRP A 626 -20.39 25.59 18.04
C TRP A 626 -20.53 25.00 19.46
N GLU A 627 -21.75 24.76 19.92
CA GLU A 627 -22.01 24.13 21.21
C GLU A 627 -21.48 22.70 21.25
N TYR A 628 -21.65 21.93 20.18
CA TYR A 628 -21.09 20.59 20.07
C TYR A 628 -19.56 20.58 20.23
N VAL A 629 -18.85 21.54 19.63
CA VAL A 629 -17.38 21.67 19.75
C VAL A 629 -16.99 22.17 21.14
N VAL A 630 -17.75 23.09 21.75
CA VAL A 630 -17.55 23.53 23.15
C VAL A 630 -17.66 22.35 24.10
N ASP A 631 -18.73 21.56 23.99
CA ASP A 631 -18.96 20.35 24.77
C ASP A 631 -17.92 19.25 24.49
N THR A 632 -17.22 19.32 23.35
CA THR A 632 -16.08 18.46 23.04
C THR A 632 -14.84 18.90 23.81
N LEU A 633 -14.42 20.16 23.60
CA LEU A 633 -13.09 20.63 23.99
C LEU A 633 -13.00 21.11 25.44
N ASP A 634 -14.00 21.84 25.94
CA ASP A 634 -13.95 22.41 27.29
C ASP A 634 -13.83 21.30 28.37
N PRO A 635 -14.62 20.20 28.32
CA PRO A 635 -14.47 19.10 29.26
C PRO A 635 -13.14 18.35 29.11
N VAL A 636 -12.65 18.15 27.87
CA VAL A 636 -11.36 17.49 27.63
C VAL A 636 -10.24 18.20 28.35
N VAL A 637 -10.15 19.53 28.19
CA VAL A 637 -9.09 20.32 28.81
C VAL A 637 -9.30 20.46 30.32
N LYS A 638 -10.55 20.37 30.78
CA LYS A 638 -10.86 20.40 32.21
C LYS A 638 -10.48 19.08 32.91
N ASP A 639 -10.78 17.93 32.31
CA ASP A 639 -10.82 16.64 33.01
C ASP A 639 -9.74 15.65 32.55
N THR A 640 -9.03 15.92 31.46
CA THR A 640 -7.96 15.05 30.94
C THR A 640 -6.65 15.80 30.80
N MET A 641 -5.53 15.12 31.12
CA MET A 641 -4.21 15.74 31.08
C MET A 641 -3.58 15.58 29.70
N ILE A 642 -3.42 16.68 28.95
CA ILE A 642 -2.92 16.67 27.57
C ILE A 642 -1.44 16.28 27.51
N SER A 643 -0.62 16.72 28.46
CA SER A 643 0.83 16.54 28.41
C SER A 643 1.29 15.08 28.57
N ASN A 644 0.53 14.24 29.29
CA ASN A 644 0.96 12.89 29.65
C ASN A 644 -0.11 11.79 29.46
N ASP A 645 -1.41 12.10 29.34
CA ASP A 645 -2.46 11.06 29.24
C ASP A 645 -3.28 11.12 27.96
N ASN A 646 -3.51 12.31 27.42
CA ASN A 646 -4.35 12.53 26.25
C ASN A 646 -3.53 12.77 24.97
N TYR A 647 -3.03 11.68 24.39
CA TYR A 647 -2.16 11.72 23.22
C TYR A 647 -2.87 12.21 21.95
N PHE A 648 -4.20 12.12 21.89
CA PHE A 648 -5.00 12.53 20.74
C PHE A 648 -4.83 14.03 20.47
N TYR A 649 -5.09 14.85 21.50
CA TYR A 649 -4.95 16.30 21.40
C TYR A 649 -3.49 16.75 21.46
N TYR A 650 -2.64 16.04 22.22
CA TYR A 650 -1.20 16.27 22.20
C TYR A 650 -0.64 16.21 20.77
N LEU A 651 -1.01 15.16 20.02
CA LEU A 651 -0.59 14.95 18.64
C LEU A 651 -1.02 16.11 17.74
N CYS A 652 -2.28 16.54 17.81
CA CYS A 652 -2.77 17.66 17.01
C CYS A 652 -2.00 18.96 17.30
N MET A 653 -1.58 19.17 18.55
CA MET A 653 -0.83 20.36 18.96
C MET A 653 0.67 20.29 18.65
N GLN A 654 1.28 19.10 18.63
CA GLN A 654 2.73 18.94 18.45
C GLN A 654 3.16 18.37 17.10
N GLY A 655 2.23 17.74 16.37
CA GLY A 655 2.52 17.00 15.14
C GLY A 655 3.34 15.73 15.35
N LYS A 656 3.49 15.28 16.60
CA LYS A 656 4.19 14.06 17.01
C LYS A 656 3.74 13.61 18.40
N PHE A 657 4.03 12.37 18.76
CA PHE A 657 3.84 11.87 20.11
C PHE A 657 5.05 12.16 21.01
N SER A 658 4.85 12.11 22.33
CA SER A 658 5.93 12.16 23.31
C SER A 658 6.13 10.80 23.96
N ARG A 659 7.32 10.54 24.50
CA ARG A 659 7.62 9.30 25.23
C ARG A 659 6.74 9.08 26.47
N ARG A 660 6.09 10.14 26.96
CA ARG A 660 5.18 10.09 28.11
C ARG A 660 3.71 10.00 27.67
N CYS A 661 3.38 10.52 26.49
CA CYS A 661 2.02 10.62 25.96
C CYS A 661 1.97 10.06 24.54
N HIS A 662 1.66 8.78 24.43
CA HIS A 662 1.56 8.06 23.16
C HIS A 662 0.52 6.94 23.25
N PRO A 663 -0.03 6.46 22.12
CA PRO A 663 -0.89 5.29 22.10
C PRO A 663 -0.13 4.04 22.58
N THR A 664 -0.86 3.10 23.19
CA THR A 664 -0.29 1.89 23.81
C THR A 664 0.51 1.04 22.82
N TYR A 665 0.08 0.97 21.56
CA TYR A 665 0.81 0.22 20.52
C TYR A 665 2.25 0.73 20.35
N LEU A 666 2.54 2.02 20.58
CA LEU A 666 3.91 2.54 20.52
C LEU A 666 4.76 2.27 21.77
N SER A 667 4.20 1.62 22.79
CA SER A 667 4.95 1.30 24.00
C SER A 667 6.02 0.22 23.75
N PRO A 668 7.14 0.22 24.50
CA PRO A 668 8.11 -0.87 24.44
C PRO A 668 7.49 -2.24 24.76
N GLN A 669 6.49 -2.28 25.66
CA GLN A 669 5.79 -3.51 26.04
C GLN A 669 4.96 -4.07 24.87
N ALA A 670 4.21 -3.21 24.18
CA ALA A 670 3.47 -3.60 22.98
C ALA A 670 4.42 -4.10 21.89
N HIS A 671 5.58 -3.46 21.73
CA HIS A 671 6.60 -3.89 20.77
C HIS A 671 7.10 -5.31 21.03
N VAL A 672 7.47 -5.65 22.27
CA VAL A 672 7.87 -7.03 22.61
C VAL A 672 6.77 -8.03 22.28
N LYS A 673 5.51 -7.69 22.58
CA LYS A 673 4.37 -8.59 22.36
C LYS A 673 4.07 -8.78 20.86
N LEU A 674 3.96 -7.69 20.12
CA LEU A 674 3.53 -7.70 18.71
C LEU A 674 4.67 -8.09 17.74
N SER A 675 5.93 -8.01 18.16
CA SER A 675 7.07 -8.55 17.39
C SER A 675 7.32 -10.05 17.60
N THR A 676 6.52 -10.71 18.44
CA THR A 676 6.63 -12.17 18.63
C THR A 676 6.15 -12.92 17.37
N PRO A 677 6.85 -13.99 16.91
CA PRO A 677 6.39 -14.78 15.77
C PRO A 677 4.94 -15.26 15.94
N GLY A 678 4.13 -15.10 14.90
CA GLY A 678 2.70 -15.47 14.90
C GLY A 678 1.75 -14.46 15.55
N ALA A 679 2.24 -13.32 16.07
CA ALA A 679 1.38 -12.30 16.70
C ALA A 679 0.29 -11.73 15.77
N PHE A 680 0.49 -11.84 14.45
CA PHE A 680 -0.45 -11.36 13.43
C PHE A 680 -1.18 -12.50 12.69
N ASP A 681 -1.04 -13.77 13.11
CA ASP A 681 -1.70 -14.91 12.45
C ASP A 681 -3.24 -14.78 12.47
N GLY A 682 -3.78 -14.09 13.48
CA GLY A 682 -5.19 -13.74 13.61
C GLY A 682 -5.62 -12.46 12.88
N LEU A 683 -4.75 -11.72 12.19
CA LEU A 683 -5.12 -10.47 11.51
C LEU A 683 -5.57 -10.72 10.07
N ARG A 684 -6.76 -10.23 9.70
CA ARG A 684 -7.24 -10.20 8.31
C ARG A 684 -7.62 -8.78 7.92
N ILE A 685 -7.03 -8.27 6.85
CA ILE A 685 -7.22 -6.90 6.35
C ILE A 685 -8.03 -6.97 5.06
N HIS A 686 -9.25 -6.43 5.11
CA HIS A 686 -10.21 -6.40 4.01
C HIS A 686 -10.28 -4.99 3.42
N THR A 687 -10.10 -4.88 2.10
CA THR A 687 -10.41 -3.64 1.37
C THR A 687 -11.79 -3.73 0.77
N ASP A 688 -12.81 -3.33 1.51
CA ASP A 688 -14.18 -3.34 1.00
C ASP A 688 -15.15 -2.58 1.91
N GLU A 689 -16.39 -2.47 1.42
CA GLU A 689 -17.53 -2.08 2.24
C GLU A 689 -17.78 -3.11 3.34
N ILE A 690 -18.15 -2.64 4.53
CA ILE A 690 -18.38 -3.49 5.70
C ILE A 690 -19.44 -4.57 5.44
N ASN A 691 -20.49 -4.23 4.70
CA ASN A 691 -21.57 -5.16 4.35
C ASN A 691 -21.09 -6.30 3.44
N GLU A 692 -20.19 -6.01 2.49
CA GLU A 692 -19.59 -7.02 1.61
C GLU A 692 -18.73 -8.01 2.40
N VAL A 693 -17.95 -7.51 3.36
CA VAL A 693 -17.14 -8.37 4.24
C VAL A 693 -18.03 -9.24 5.12
N ILE A 694 -19.03 -8.64 5.78
CA ILE A 694 -19.95 -9.37 6.67
C ILE A 694 -20.67 -10.51 5.93
N ASN A 695 -21.10 -10.27 4.69
CA ASN A 695 -21.78 -11.31 3.87
C ASN A 695 -20.88 -12.51 3.54
N ARG A 696 -19.56 -12.34 3.61
CA ARG A 696 -18.56 -13.38 3.32
C ARG A 696 -18.00 -14.04 4.59
N ILE A 697 -18.47 -13.63 5.76
CA ILE A 697 -18.13 -14.28 7.04
C ILE A 697 -19.18 -15.34 7.36
N THR A 698 -18.71 -16.50 7.81
CA THR A 698 -19.58 -17.62 8.19
C THR A 698 -20.56 -17.16 9.29
N PRO A 699 -21.88 -17.41 9.13
CA PRO A 699 -22.88 -16.99 10.09
C PRO A 699 -22.62 -17.51 11.51
N GLY A 700 -22.89 -16.67 12.51
CA GLY A 700 -22.72 -17.05 13.92
C GLY A 700 -21.27 -17.21 14.39
N THR A 701 -20.28 -16.69 13.66
CA THR A 701 -18.85 -16.78 14.06
C THR A 701 -18.30 -15.51 14.69
N LEU A 702 -18.82 -14.34 14.33
CA LEU A 702 -18.39 -13.08 14.94
C LEU A 702 -18.85 -13.00 16.40
N THR A 703 -17.99 -12.44 17.23
CA THR A 703 -18.27 -12.23 18.67
C THR A 703 -18.41 -10.76 19.02
N ILE A 704 -17.65 -9.91 18.32
CA ILE A 704 -17.58 -8.47 18.52
C ILE A 704 -17.57 -7.82 17.14
N ALA A 705 -18.39 -6.77 16.96
CA ALA A 705 -18.31 -5.88 15.81
C ALA A 705 -18.15 -4.43 16.28
N VAL A 706 -17.06 -3.77 15.90
CA VAL A 706 -16.78 -2.36 16.18
C VAL A 706 -17.04 -1.57 14.90
N VAL A 707 -18.27 -1.06 14.79
CA VAL A 707 -18.75 -0.32 13.59
C VAL A 707 -18.58 1.20 13.74
N MET A 708 -18.11 1.66 14.90
CA MET A 708 -17.88 3.08 15.21
C MET A 708 -19.11 3.92 14.86
N ASP A 709 -18.90 5.06 14.21
CA ASP A 709 -19.92 6.01 13.77
C ASP A 709 -20.37 5.81 12.33
N SER A 710 -20.02 4.68 11.69
CA SER A 710 -20.44 4.40 10.31
C SER A 710 -21.96 4.43 10.14
N MET A 711 -22.70 4.14 11.22
CA MET A 711 -24.16 4.19 11.22
C MET A 711 -24.72 5.62 11.13
N ASP A 712 -23.96 6.64 11.59
CA ASP A 712 -24.35 8.06 11.48
C ASP A 712 -24.33 8.56 10.02
N TRP A 713 -23.71 7.79 9.11
CA TRP A 713 -23.52 8.18 7.73
C TRP A 713 -24.74 7.84 6.87
N PHE A 714 -25.58 6.90 7.31
CA PHE A 714 -26.76 6.47 6.56
C PHE A 714 -27.85 7.53 6.51
N ASP A 715 -28.59 7.52 5.41
CA ASP A 715 -29.81 8.30 5.27
C ASP A 715 -30.92 7.66 6.14
N PRO A 716 -31.57 8.42 7.05
CA PRO A 716 -32.68 7.92 7.86
C PRO A 716 -33.90 7.42 7.07
N THR A 717 -34.02 7.79 5.79
CA THR A 717 -35.12 7.42 4.91
C THR A 717 -34.86 6.13 4.13
N GLU A 718 -33.62 5.64 4.09
CA GLU A 718 -33.23 4.44 3.36
C GLU A 718 -33.15 3.20 4.26
N ASP A 719 -33.25 2.01 3.67
CA ASP A 719 -33.16 0.72 4.37
C ASP A 719 -31.70 0.32 4.70
N ALA A 720 -30.69 1.11 4.33
CA ALA A 720 -29.28 0.75 4.48
C ALA A 720 -28.88 0.40 5.93
N ALA A 721 -29.35 1.19 6.91
CA ALA A 721 -29.07 0.95 8.33
C ALA A 721 -29.71 -0.36 8.84
N ALA A 722 -30.98 -0.61 8.48
CA ALA A 722 -31.69 -1.83 8.84
C ALA A 722 -31.09 -3.05 8.13
N ALA A 723 -30.67 -2.91 6.87
CA ALA A 723 -29.98 -3.95 6.12
C ALA A 723 -28.63 -4.32 6.77
N GLN A 724 -27.85 -3.34 7.24
CA GLN A 724 -26.61 -3.61 7.98
C GLN A 724 -26.91 -4.29 9.34
N ALA A 725 -27.95 -3.87 10.07
CA ALA A 725 -28.37 -4.53 11.30
C ALA A 725 -28.73 -6.01 11.07
N ARG A 726 -29.48 -6.32 10.00
CA ARG A 726 -29.81 -7.72 9.61
C ARG A 726 -28.55 -8.54 9.30
N ARG A 727 -27.61 -7.97 8.55
CA ARG A 727 -26.35 -8.65 8.20
C ARG A 727 -25.48 -8.91 9.44
N LEU A 728 -25.36 -7.93 10.33
CA LEU A 728 -24.66 -8.08 11.60
C LEU A 728 -25.32 -9.15 12.48
N ASN A 729 -26.66 -9.20 12.52
CA ASN A 729 -27.37 -10.26 13.24
C ASN A 729 -26.94 -11.62 12.70
N HIS A 730 -26.91 -11.78 11.38
CA HIS A 730 -26.54 -13.06 10.75
C HIS A 730 -25.11 -13.50 11.07
N ALA A 731 -24.14 -12.57 11.03
CA ALA A 731 -22.73 -12.90 11.25
C ALA A 731 -22.36 -13.10 12.73
N LEU A 732 -23.03 -12.41 13.65
CA LEU A 732 -22.77 -12.52 15.09
C LEU A 732 -23.35 -13.80 15.69
N LYS A 733 -22.60 -14.44 16.58
CA LYS A 733 -23.14 -15.47 17.49
C LYS A 733 -24.17 -14.86 18.44
N LYS A 734 -25.09 -15.67 18.97
CA LYS A 734 -25.97 -15.25 20.06
C LYS A 734 -25.14 -14.75 21.25
N GLY A 735 -25.51 -13.61 21.82
CA GLY A 735 -24.71 -12.90 22.83
C GLY A 735 -23.53 -12.10 22.27
N GLY A 736 -23.30 -12.12 20.96
CA GLY A 736 -22.34 -11.25 20.28
C GLY A 736 -22.71 -9.78 20.44
N ARG A 737 -21.69 -8.89 20.44
CA ARG A 737 -21.84 -7.48 20.81
C ARG A 737 -21.38 -6.56 19.70
N ILE A 738 -22.16 -5.53 19.43
CA ILE A 738 -21.80 -4.44 18.52
C ILE A 738 -21.44 -3.22 19.37
N LEU A 739 -20.26 -2.66 19.18
CA LEU A 739 -19.88 -1.36 19.70
C LEU A 739 -20.06 -0.32 18.60
N LEU A 740 -20.89 0.68 18.88
CA LEU A 740 -21.07 1.85 18.01
C LEU A 740 -20.93 3.13 18.82
N ARG A 741 -20.49 4.19 18.15
CA ARG A 741 -20.35 5.55 18.68
C ARG A 741 -21.18 6.47 17.80
N SER A 742 -21.79 7.51 18.37
CA SER A 742 -22.65 8.41 17.60
C SER A 742 -22.46 9.87 17.98
N ALA A 743 -22.63 10.74 16.99
CA ALA A 743 -22.71 12.18 17.17
C ALA A 743 -24.02 12.65 17.85
N SER A 744 -25.03 11.78 18.01
CA SER A 744 -26.25 12.06 18.78
C SER A 744 -26.32 11.26 20.08
N ILE A 745 -27.03 11.76 21.09
CA ILE A 745 -27.29 11.04 22.34
C ILE A 745 -28.28 9.89 22.14
N ASP A 746 -29.26 10.10 21.26
CA ASP A 746 -30.32 9.15 20.93
C ASP A 746 -30.36 8.97 19.39
N PRO A 747 -29.47 8.12 18.83
CA PRO A 747 -29.39 7.88 17.41
C PRO A 747 -30.63 7.17 16.87
N TRP A 748 -31.14 7.63 15.73
CA TRP A 748 -32.40 7.15 15.13
C TRP A 748 -32.35 5.67 14.71
N TYR A 749 -31.17 5.13 14.41
CA TYR A 749 -30.99 3.76 13.92
C TYR A 749 -30.94 2.71 15.03
N ILE A 750 -30.94 3.10 16.31
CA ILE A 750 -30.98 2.13 17.43
C ILE A 750 -32.24 1.26 17.35
N LYS A 751 -33.37 1.85 17.00
CA LYS A 751 -34.62 1.12 16.76
C LYS A 751 -34.46 0.00 15.72
N HIS A 752 -33.64 0.22 14.70
CA HIS A 752 -33.39 -0.79 13.67
C HIS A 752 -32.54 -1.94 14.19
N PHE A 753 -31.66 -1.74 15.16
CA PHE A 753 -31.02 -2.87 15.84
C PHE A 753 -32.05 -3.64 16.68
N GLU A 754 -32.91 -2.94 17.41
CA GLU A 754 -33.94 -3.57 18.26
C GLU A 754 -34.94 -4.39 17.45
N GLU A 755 -35.46 -3.84 16.35
CA GLU A 755 -36.32 -4.51 15.37
C GLU A 755 -35.66 -5.75 14.74
N ASN A 756 -34.32 -5.82 14.76
CA ASN A 756 -33.53 -6.89 14.16
C ASN A 756 -32.83 -7.76 15.22
N GLY A 757 -33.50 -8.00 16.36
CA GLY A 757 -33.13 -9.04 17.32
C GLY A 757 -31.96 -8.68 18.25
N PHE A 758 -31.65 -7.40 18.39
CA PHE A 758 -30.67 -6.90 19.35
C PHE A 758 -31.33 -6.22 20.54
N THR A 759 -30.66 -6.24 21.69
CA THR A 759 -30.96 -5.30 22.78
C THR A 759 -29.87 -4.25 22.82
N ALA A 760 -30.26 -2.99 22.62
CA ALA A 760 -29.36 -1.86 22.64
C ALA A 760 -29.28 -1.25 24.04
N ARG A 761 -28.06 -0.93 24.48
CA ARG A 761 -27.82 -0.22 25.73
C ARG A 761 -26.83 0.91 25.52
N ARG A 762 -27.22 2.13 25.89
CA ARG A 762 -26.29 3.26 25.96
C ARG A 762 -25.33 3.02 27.12
N VAL A 763 -24.04 2.93 26.81
CA VAL A 763 -22.97 2.62 27.79
C VAL A 763 -22.10 3.84 28.10
N GLY A 764 -22.25 4.91 27.32
CA GLY A 764 -21.66 6.22 27.58
C GLY A 764 -22.48 7.31 26.92
N ALA A 765 -22.51 8.48 27.55
CA ALA A 765 -23.18 9.67 27.06
C ALA A 765 -22.40 10.89 27.50
N ARG A 766 -22.24 11.86 26.61
CA ARG A 766 -21.61 13.14 26.85
C ARG A 766 -22.68 14.20 27.04
N PHE A 767 -22.80 14.70 28.26
CA PHE A 767 -23.61 15.86 28.59
C PHE A 767 -22.73 17.10 28.74
N PRO A 768 -23.29 18.31 28.63
CA PRO A 768 -22.53 19.55 28.78
C PRO A 768 -21.66 19.53 30.05
N GLY A 769 -20.38 19.84 29.89
CA GLY A 769 -19.41 19.88 31.00
C GLY A 769 -18.84 18.53 31.45
N THR A 770 -19.12 17.42 30.75
CA THR A 770 -18.61 16.08 31.07
C THR A 770 -17.86 15.43 29.91
N CYS A 771 -16.94 14.51 30.21
CA CYS A 771 -16.24 13.69 29.21
C CYS A 771 -16.80 12.26 29.16
N ILE A 772 -17.05 11.74 27.96
CA ILE A 772 -17.35 10.32 27.76
C ILE A 772 -16.08 9.45 27.72
N ASP A 773 -15.00 10.00 27.16
CA ASP A 773 -13.67 9.40 27.05
C ASP A 773 -12.59 10.50 26.84
N ARG A 774 -11.33 10.11 26.60
CA ARG A 774 -10.24 11.09 26.40
C ARG A 774 -10.36 11.88 25.10
N VAL A 775 -11.05 11.36 24.09
CA VAL A 775 -11.26 12.07 22.83
C VAL A 775 -12.46 13.01 22.95
N ASN A 776 -13.53 12.54 23.58
CA ASN A 776 -14.79 13.24 23.83
C ASN A 776 -15.50 13.74 22.56
N MET A 777 -15.19 13.18 21.39
CA MET A 777 -15.72 13.63 20.10
C MET A 777 -17.17 13.20 19.89
N TYR A 778 -17.55 12.02 20.35
CA TYR A 778 -18.89 11.47 20.16
C TYR A 778 -19.81 11.83 21.32
N ALA A 779 -21.10 12.02 21.02
CA ALA A 779 -22.12 12.30 22.02
C ALA A 779 -22.52 11.06 22.80
N SER A 780 -22.52 9.87 22.19
CA SER A 780 -22.87 8.62 22.88
C SER A 780 -22.08 7.42 22.41
N THR A 781 -22.05 6.38 23.25
CA THR A 781 -21.52 5.05 22.94
C THR A 781 -22.54 4.01 23.33
N TRP A 782 -22.77 3.03 22.45
CA TRP A 782 -23.78 2.00 22.63
C TRP A 782 -23.19 0.60 22.46
N ILE A 783 -23.76 -0.35 23.19
CA ILE A 783 -23.56 -1.78 22.99
C ILE A 783 -24.89 -2.39 22.56
N CYS A 784 -24.95 -2.94 21.36
CA CYS A 784 -26.09 -3.74 20.89
C CYS A 784 -25.74 -5.22 21.02
N THR A 785 -26.47 -5.95 21.86
CA THR A 785 -26.22 -7.39 22.12
C THR A 785 -27.25 -8.23 21.39
N LYS A 786 -26.78 -9.22 20.61
CA LYS A 786 -27.68 -10.12 19.86
C LYS A 786 -28.38 -11.07 20.82
N ASN A 787 -29.71 -10.99 20.88
CA ASN A 787 -30.53 -11.84 21.73
C ASN A 787 -31.33 -12.87 20.92
N GLU A 788 -31.72 -12.51 19.70
CA GLU A 788 -32.57 -13.34 18.84
C GLU A 788 -31.96 -13.50 17.45
N ASP A 789 -32.16 -14.67 16.85
CA ASP A 789 -31.79 -14.94 15.46
C ASP A 789 -32.94 -14.52 14.55
N ILE A 790 -32.65 -13.77 13.49
CA ILE A 790 -33.65 -13.42 12.48
C ILE A 790 -33.76 -14.57 11.47
N ILE A 791 -34.98 -15.06 11.24
CA ILE A 791 -35.26 -16.07 10.21
C ILE A 791 -35.12 -15.41 8.84
N ARG A 792 -34.31 -15.98 7.93
CA ARG A 792 -34.22 -15.50 6.55
C ARG A 792 -35.61 -15.57 5.90
N PRO A 793 -36.07 -14.54 5.17
CA PRO A 793 -37.10 -14.74 4.17
C PRO A 793 -36.59 -15.81 3.20
N SER A 794 -37.35 -16.87 2.99
CA SER A 794 -36.99 -17.89 2.00
C SER A 794 -36.98 -17.24 0.62
N ASN A 795 -35.80 -17.05 0.03
CA ASN A 795 -35.71 -16.71 -1.39
C ASN A 795 -36.24 -17.89 -2.21
N GLY A 796 -37.51 -17.85 -2.58
CA GLY A 796 -38.07 -18.67 -3.64
C GLY A 796 -37.32 -18.35 -4.93
N ARG A 797 -36.34 -19.20 -5.28
CA ARG A 797 -35.67 -19.15 -6.58
C ARG A 797 -36.63 -19.69 -7.64
N THR A 798 -37.33 -18.79 -8.31
CA THR A 798 -37.80 -19.07 -9.67
C THR A 798 -36.54 -19.15 -10.55
N ILE A 799 -36.21 -20.35 -10.99
CA ILE A 799 -35.14 -20.61 -11.96
C ILE A 799 -35.58 -19.97 -13.28
N SER A 800 -35.10 -18.77 -13.62
CA SER A 800 -35.06 -18.36 -15.02
C SER A 800 -33.69 -18.77 -15.57
N ALA A 801 -33.72 -19.73 -16.49
CA ALA A 801 -32.56 -20.19 -17.23
C ALA A 801 -31.86 -19.00 -17.92
N LEU A 802 -30.52 -19.08 -17.94
CA LEU A 802 -29.64 -18.25 -18.74
C LEU A 802 -30.14 -18.11 -20.20
N SER A 803 -30.25 -16.87 -20.68
CA SER A 803 -30.11 -16.58 -22.11
C SER A 803 -28.78 -15.85 -22.34
N LEU A 804 -27.78 -16.63 -22.73
CA LEU A 804 -26.57 -16.17 -23.42
C LEU A 804 -26.96 -15.73 -24.85
N SER A 805 -27.48 -14.51 -24.98
CA SER A 805 -27.55 -13.75 -26.24
C SER A 805 -28.30 -12.45 -25.94
N ASP A 806 -27.59 -11.33 -25.84
CA ASP A 806 -28.03 -9.98 -26.25
C ASP A 806 -27.00 -8.94 -25.79
N ASN A 807 -25.81 -9.04 -26.36
CA ASN A 807 -25.06 -7.84 -26.72
C ASN A 807 -25.43 -7.55 -28.17
N ILE A 808 -26.13 -6.45 -28.42
CA ILE A 808 -26.01 -5.52 -29.56
C ILE A 808 -27.33 -4.70 -29.65
N VAL A 809 -27.16 -3.38 -29.79
CA VAL A 809 -28.16 -2.30 -30.01
C VAL A 809 -28.67 -1.56 -28.77
N GLY A 810 -28.13 -0.35 -28.56
CA GLY A 810 -29.00 0.82 -28.35
C GLY A 810 -29.00 1.54 -27.00
N ALA A 811 -27.85 1.82 -26.37
CA ALA A 811 -27.82 2.79 -25.27
C ALA A 811 -27.72 4.23 -25.82
N LYS A 812 -28.86 4.94 -25.84
CA LYS A 812 -28.91 6.40 -25.99
C LYS A 812 -28.13 7.04 -24.83
N ARG A 813 -27.16 7.90 -25.19
CA ARG A 813 -26.48 8.81 -24.27
C ARG A 813 -27.50 9.67 -23.51
N SER A 814 -27.52 9.52 -22.18
CA SER A 814 -28.00 10.54 -21.25
C SER A 814 -26.77 11.25 -20.69
N THR A 815 -26.55 12.47 -21.14
CA THR A 815 -25.58 13.42 -20.58
C THR A 815 -26.32 14.30 -19.59
N SER A 816 -26.27 13.97 -18.30
CA SER A 816 -26.49 14.94 -17.23
C SER A 816 -25.55 14.59 -16.08
N VAL A 817 -24.46 15.35 -16.02
CA VAL A 817 -23.51 15.40 -14.93
C VAL A 817 -24.14 16.32 -13.88
N GLU A 818 -24.97 15.80 -12.98
CA GLU A 818 -25.45 16.62 -11.85
C GLU A 818 -25.88 15.84 -10.59
N ASP A 819 -26.17 14.55 -10.66
CA ASP A 819 -26.43 13.75 -9.46
C ASP A 819 -25.47 12.56 -9.42
N LEU A 820 -24.44 12.65 -8.57
CA LEU A 820 -23.67 11.57 -7.93
C LEU A 820 -22.34 12.14 -7.38
N GLN A 821 -22.43 12.85 -6.26
CA GLN A 821 -21.40 12.83 -5.23
C GLN A 821 -21.87 11.87 -4.14
N LEU A 822 -21.27 10.67 -4.11
CA LEU A 822 -21.33 9.68 -3.03
C LEU A 822 -19.92 9.17 -2.77
#